data_AF-A0A1J8Q2F3-F1
#
_entry.id   AF-A0A1J8Q2F3-F1
#
_cell.length_a   1.000
_cell.length_b   1.000
_cell.length_c   1.000
_cell.angle_alpha   90.00
_cell.angle_beta   90.00
_cell.angle_gamma   90.00
#
_symmetry.space_group_name_H-M   'P 1'
#
loop_
_entity.id
_entity.type
_entity.pdbx_description
1 polymer ?
#
loop_
_entity_poly.entity_id
_entity_poly.type
_entity_poly.pdbx_seq_one_letter_code
_entity_poly.pdbx_strand_id
1 'polypeptide(L)'
;LLARVDGGGNTDTLKLAGADLNLDLTQIDNGRIQDIEIIDLTGSGNNTLTLNLNDLLDISSSTNVLKVVGNSGDKVEVKTLGFEKSNATEVVNGITYDIYSHASASTAKLWLAQNLTVSLPSIAQGFVMNGESADDKSGYSVSSAGDVNGDGLDDLIVGAYQADPNSKSNAGKSYVVFGKTDGSAVNLSAIALGTGGFVINGENADDWSGYSVSSAGDVNGDGLDDLIVGARLADPDNKDKAGKSYVVFGKTDKDAVDLSAIASGTGGFVINGENADDRSGISVSSAGDVNGDDLDDLIVGAFYADPDNKSKAGKSYVVFGKKDKAAVDLSAIASGTGGFVINGENANELSGVSVSSAGDVNGDGLDDLIVGAYQAGSGSKVYAGKSYVVFGKTNESAVDLSAIASGMGGFVINGEIFGDESGFSVSSAGDVNGDGLDDLIVGAFHAVVPDRKSGAGKTYVVFGKKDKAAVDLSAIASGTGGFVINGENTSDRSGFSVSSAGDVNGDGLDDLIIGAYRADPDNKSGAGRAYIVFGKKDKAAVDLSAIALGTGGFVINGENAEDWSGNSVSSAGDVNGDGLDDLIVGANQADPSSKNKAGKSYVVFGKTDTKAVDLADVSTGKGVVAHTIDFQGNDDDNTLTGTSADELFVAGLGDDTLIGNGGTDVFNAGA
;
A
#
# COMPACT_ATOMS: atom_id res chain seq x y z
N LEU A 1 -18.91 -41.09 -22.70
CA LEU A 1 -17.64 -41.82 -22.76
C LEU A 1 -17.15 -41.86 -24.21
N LEU A 2 -16.26 -40.95 -24.58
CA LEU A 2 -15.59 -40.91 -25.89
C LEU A 2 -14.43 -41.92 -25.86
N ALA A 3 -14.46 -42.99 -26.66
CA ALA A 3 -13.41 -44.01 -26.58
C ALA A 3 -12.02 -43.48 -26.98
N ARG A 4 -11.91 -42.78 -28.11
CA ARG A 4 -10.74 -42.02 -28.60
C ARG A 4 -11.14 -41.18 -29.82
N VAL A 5 -10.52 -40.01 -30.00
CA VAL A 5 -10.57 -39.15 -31.20
C VAL A 5 -9.14 -38.84 -31.62
N ASP A 6 -8.87 -38.95 -32.91
CA ASP A 6 -7.54 -38.78 -33.49
C ASP A 6 -7.72 -38.18 -34.88
N GLY A 7 -7.34 -36.91 -35.08
CA GLY A 7 -7.45 -36.24 -36.39
C GLY A 7 -6.33 -36.63 -37.35
N GLY A 8 -5.17 -37.03 -36.82
CA GLY A 8 -4.01 -37.43 -37.59
C GLY A 8 -3.22 -36.25 -38.15
N GLY A 9 -2.95 -36.23 -39.45
CA GLY A 9 -2.20 -35.14 -40.08
C GLY A 9 -3.13 -34.13 -40.75
N ASN A 10 -2.65 -32.88 -40.87
CA ASN A 10 -3.30 -31.70 -41.46
C ASN A 10 -4.02 -30.82 -40.41
N THR A 11 -5.16 -30.23 -40.77
CA THR A 11 -5.95 -29.35 -39.89
C THR A 11 -7.31 -29.97 -39.71
N ASP A 12 -7.55 -30.49 -38.52
CA ASP A 12 -8.73 -31.28 -38.21
C ASP A 12 -9.68 -30.53 -37.27
N THR A 13 -10.97 -30.86 -37.36
CA THR A 13 -12.04 -30.17 -36.63
C THR A 13 -12.88 -31.14 -35.81
N LEU A 14 -12.96 -30.90 -34.50
CA LEU A 14 -13.90 -31.58 -33.61
C LEU A 14 -15.14 -30.71 -33.40
N LYS A 15 -16.28 -31.15 -33.95
CA LYS A 15 -17.55 -30.42 -33.89
C LYS A 15 -18.53 -30.97 -32.84
N LEU A 16 -19.05 -30.09 -31.99
CA LEU A 16 -20.18 -30.36 -31.09
C LEU A 16 -21.49 -30.06 -31.83
N ALA A 17 -22.12 -31.08 -32.40
CA ALA A 17 -23.34 -30.89 -33.22
C ALA A 17 -24.65 -30.80 -32.41
N GLY A 18 -24.62 -31.05 -31.09
CA GLY A 18 -25.81 -31.14 -30.23
C GLY A 18 -26.31 -29.81 -29.70
N ALA A 19 -27.11 -29.86 -28.62
CA ALA A 19 -27.60 -28.69 -27.88
C ALA A 19 -27.04 -28.70 -26.46
N ASP A 20 -26.58 -27.54 -25.99
CA ASP A 20 -26.14 -27.32 -24.60
C ASP A 20 -25.08 -28.33 -24.13
N LEU A 21 -24.16 -28.69 -25.03
CA LEU A 21 -23.11 -29.67 -24.76
C LEU A 21 -21.95 -29.03 -24.00
N ASN A 22 -21.41 -29.74 -23.02
CA ASN A 22 -20.18 -29.37 -22.33
C ASN A 22 -19.06 -30.36 -22.70
N LEU A 23 -18.06 -29.90 -23.46
CA LEU A 23 -16.81 -30.62 -23.69
C LEU A 23 -15.77 -30.14 -22.68
N ASP A 24 -15.59 -30.90 -21.61
CA ASP A 24 -14.57 -30.63 -20.60
C ASP A 24 -13.33 -31.49 -20.85
N LEU A 25 -12.30 -30.87 -21.44
CA LEU A 25 -11.03 -31.53 -21.73
C LEU A 25 -10.26 -31.86 -20.45
N THR A 26 -10.46 -31.10 -19.36
CA THR A 26 -9.76 -31.31 -18.09
C THR A 26 -10.15 -32.63 -17.40
N GLN A 27 -11.26 -33.24 -17.83
CA GLN A 27 -11.78 -34.51 -17.34
C GLN A 27 -11.53 -35.68 -18.31
N ILE A 28 -10.79 -35.44 -19.40
CA ILE A 28 -10.47 -36.43 -20.41
C ILE A 28 -8.97 -36.74 -20.33
N ASP A 29 -8.63 -38.01 -20.11
CA ASP A 29 -7.22 -38.42 -20.04
C ASP A 29 -6.42 -38.01 -21.29
N ASN A 30 -5.20 -37.49 -21.09
CA ASN A 30 -4.33 -37.03 -22.17
C ASN A 30 -4.13 -38.13 -23.23
N GLY A 31 -4.20 -37.74 -24.50
CA GLY A 31 -4.10 -38.64 -25.65
C GLY A 31 -5.41 -39.33 -26.07
N ARG A 32 -6.53 -39.12 -25.38
CA ARG A 32 -7.84 -39.60 -25.85
C ARG A 32 -8.44 -38.71 -26.92
N ILE A 33 -8.06 -37.44 -26.96
CA ILE A 33 -8.32 -36.52 -28.07
C ILE A 33 -6.94 -36.00 -28.46
N GLN A 34 -6.56 -36.19 -29.72
CA GLN A 34 -5.27 -35.76 -30.23
C GLN A 34 -5.39 -35.35 -31.70
N ASP A 35 -4.41 -34.56 -32.15
CA ASP A 35 -4.30 -34.05 -33.51
C ASP A 35 -5.58 -33.32 -33.96
N ILE A 36 -6.06 -32.38 -33.14
CA ILE A 36 -7.19 -31.51 -33.45
C ILE A 36 -6.76 -30.05 -33.33
N GLU A 37 -6.86 -29.29 -34.42
CA GLU A 37 -6.49 -27.87 -34.47
C GLU A 37 -7.68 -26.92 -34.30
N ILE A 38 -8.91 -27.42 -34.52
CA ILE A 38 -10.14 -26.63 -34.46
C ILE A 38 -11.20 -27.34 -33.62
N ILE A 39 -11.78 -26.63 -32.64
CA ILE A 39 -13.01 -27.04 -31.97
C ILE A 39 -14.16 -26.17 -32.46
N ASP A 40 -15.23 -26.81 -32.91
CA ASP A 40 -16.41 -26.17 -33.46
C ASP A 40 -17.61 -26.35 -32.52
N LEU A 41 -17.99 -25.28 -31.82
CA LEU A 41 -19.10 -25.17 -30.89
C LEU A 41 -20.42 -24.78 -31.56
N THR A 42 -20.46 -24.58 -32.89
CA THR A 42 -21.64 -24.07 -33.63
C THR A 42 -22.85 -25.01 -33.69
N GLY A 43 -22.93 -26.02 -32.82
CA GLY A 43 -24.14 -26.79 -32.57
C GLY A 43 -25.32 -25.90 -32.14
N SER A 44 -26.48 -26.51 -31.95
CA SER A 44 -27.62 -25.83 -31.33
C SER A 44 -27.34 -25.48 -29.86
N GLY A 45 -28.17 -24.63 -29.24
CA GLY A 45 -28.03 -24.27 -27.82
C GLY A 45 -26.74 -23.51 -27.50
N ASN A 46 -26.37 -23.49 -26.21
CA ASN A 46 -25.16 -22.84 -25.69
C ASN A 46 -24.14 -23.91 -25.31
N ASN A 47 -23.18 -24.20 -26.19
CA ASN A 47 -22.15 -25.20 -25.96
C ASN A 47 -20.95 -24.58 -25.22
N THR A 48 -20.32 -25.37 -24.35
CA THR A 48 -19.15 -24.96 -23.57
C THR A 48 -17.96 -25.85 -23.90
N LEU A 49 -16.80 -25.24 -24.10
CA LEU A 49 -15.49 -25.90 -24.07
C LEU A 49 -14.79 -25.54 -22.77
N THR A 50 -14.34 -26.52 -22.00
CA THR A 50 -13.48 -26.32 -20.83
C THR A 50 -12.09 -26.92 -21.10
N LEU A 51 -11.02 -26.19 -20.81
CA LEU A 51 -9.64 -26.64 -21.05
C LEU A 51 -8.61 -26.01 -20.09
N ASN A 52 -7.43 -26.60 -19.98
CA ASN A 52 -6.25 -26.09 -19.30
C ASN A 52 -5.06 -25.92 -20.30
N LEU A 53 -3.89 -25.43 -19.84
CA LEU A 53 -2.72 -25.26 -20.71
C LEU A 53 -2.23 -26.59 -21.31
N ASN A 54 -2.18 -27.65 -20.50
CA ASN A 54 -1.72 -28.97 -20.95
C ASN A 54 -2.67 -29.53 -22.01
N ASP A 55 -3.98 -29.35 -21.85
CA ASP A 55 -4.97 -29.76 -22.85
C ASP A 55 -4.67 -29.07 -24.19
N LEU A 56 -4.35 -27.78 -24.20
CA LEU A 56 -4.00 -27.05 -25.42
C LEU A 56 -2.69 -27.53 -26.05
N LEU A 57 -1.68 -27.85 -25.24
CA LEU A 57 -0.39 -28.35 -25.72
C LEU A 57 -0.49 -29.78 -26.25
N ASP A 58 -1.36 -30.61 -25.67
CA ASP A 58 -1.49 -32.03 -26.01
C ASP A 58 -2.53 -32.30 -27.10
N ILE A 59 -3.45 -31.36 -27.36
CA ILE A 59 -4.54 -31.58 -28.33
C ILE A 59 -4.05 -31.67 -29.78
N SER A 60 -2.87 -31.13 -30.11
CA SER A 60 -2.25 -31.26 -31.44
C SER A 60 -0.76 -31.54 -31.34
N SER A 61 -0.28 -32.56 -32.05
CA SER A 61 1.16 -32.85 -32.14
C SER A 61 1.92 -31.93 -33.10
N SER A 62 1.21 -31.10 -33.87
CA SER A 62 1.79 -30.30 -34.96
C SER A 62 1.86 -28.80 -34.66
N THR A 63 1.07 -28.31 -33.70
CA THR A 63 0.98 -26.89 -33.37
C THR A 63 0.54 -26.69 -31.93
N ASN A 64 1.07 -25.65 -31.28
CA ASN A 64 0.61 -25.19 -29.97
C ASN A 64 -0.53 -24.16 -30.13
N VAL A 65 -1.36 -24.31 -31.17
CA VAL A 65 -2.42 -23.34 -31.50
C VAL A 65 -3.75 -24.07 -31.65
N LEU A 66 -4.70 -23.75 -30.78
CA LEU A 66 -6.07 -24.25 -30.86
C LEU A 66 -7.00 -23.13 -31.31
N LYS A 67 -7.79 -23.37 -32.36
CA LYS A 67 -8.83 -22.45 -32.83
C LYS A 67 -10.18 -22.92 -32.32
N VAL A 68 -11.01 -22.00 -31.85
CA VAL A 68 -12.37 -22.29 -31.41
C VAL A 68 -13.35 -21.37 -32.12
N VAL A 69 -14.34 -21.98 -32.74
CA VAL A 69 -15.47 -21.29 -33.39
C VAL A 69 -16.75 -21.63 -32.66
N GLY A 70 -17.69 -20.69 -32.60
CA GLY A 70 -19.01 -20.92 -32.01
C GLY A 70 -20.04 -19.94 -32.53
N ASN A 71 -21.24 -20.00 -32.00
CA ASN A 71 -22.34 -19.04 -32.21
C ASN A 71 -22.61 -18.24 -30.92
N SER A 72 -23.62 -17.37 -30.93
CA SER A 72 -23.95 -16.52 -29.78
C SER A 72 -24.44 -17.35 -28.60
N GLY A 73 -23.77 -17.25 -27.46
CA GLY A 73 -24.12 -17.96 -26.22
C GLY A 73 -23.17 -19.11 -25.89
N ASP A 74 -22.37 -19.56 -26.87
CA ASP A 74 -21.28 -20.51 -26.65
C ASP A 74 -20.17 -19.91 -25.77
N LYS A 75 -19.50 -20.78 -25.01
CA LYS A 75 -18.51 -20.41 -24.00
C LYS A 75 -17.21 -21.19 -24.13
N VAL A 76 -16.12 -20.54 -23.77
CA VAL A 76 -14.82 -21.19 -23.53
C VAL A 76 -14.40 -20.86 -22.10
N GLU A 77 -14.20 -21.88 -21.28
CA GLU A 77 -13.71 -21.79 -19.92
C GLU A 77 -12.28 -22.34 -19.83
N VAL A 78 -11.33 -21.47 -19.56
CA VAL A 78 -9.95 -21.88 -19.27
C VAL A 78 -9.81 -22.09 -17.76
N LYS A 79 -9.10 -23.14 -17.35
CA LYS A 79 -8.89 -23.46 -15.92
C LYS A 79 -7.46 -23.18 -15.43
N THR A 80 -6.51 -22.90 -16.33
CA THR A 80 -5.15 -22.48 -15.98
C THR A 80 -5.01 -20.97 -16.04
N LEU A 81 -4.32 -20.39 -15.05
CA LEU A 81 -3.90 -18.98 -15.05
C LEU A 81 -2.91 -18.70 -16.20
N GLY A 82 -2.74 -17.43 -16.57
CA GLY A 82 -1.67 -17.01 -17.48
C GLY A 82 -2.04 -16.89 -18.96
N PHE A 83 -3.25 -17.27 -19.39
CA PHE A 83 -3.74 -16.88 -20.72
C PHE A 83 -4.20 -15.43 -20.73
N GLU A 84 -3.64 -14.61 -21.60
CA GLU A 84 -4.00 -13.19 -21.74
C GLU A 84 -4.44 -12.87 -23.16
N LYS A 85 -5.48 -12.04 -23.30
CA LYS A 85 -5.92 -11.55 -24.61
C LYS A 85 -4.89 -10.58 -25.18
N SER A 86 -4.41 -10.87 -26.37
CA SER A 86 -3.59 -9.96 -27.17
C SER A 86 -4.43 -8.84 -27.79
N ASN A 87 -3.80 -7.70 -28.03
CA ASN A 87 -4.36 -6.63 -28.88
C ASN A 87 -4.42 -7.03 -30.37
N ALA A 88 -3.79 -8.14 -30.75
CA ALA A 88 -3.84 -8.68 -32.10
C ALA A 88 -5.12 -9.49 -32.34
N THR A 89 -5.63 -9.40 -33.56
CA THR A 89 -6.71 -10.25 -34.07
C THR A 89 -6.27 -10.88 -35.39
N GLU A 90 -6.78 -12.05 -35.70
CA GLU A 90 -6.47 -12.76 -36.95
C GLU A 90 -7.75 -13.15 -37.67
N VAL A 91 -7.74 -13.07 -39.00
CA VAL A 91 -8.90 -13.44 -39.83
C VAL A 91 -8.56 -14.68 -40.64
N VAL A 92 -9.23 -15.79 -40.34
CA VAL A 92 -9.07 -17.06 -41.06
C VAL A 92 -10.43 -17.53 -41.57
N ASN A 93 -10.52 -17.77 -42.87
CA ASN A 93 -11.75 -18.24 -43.55
C ASN A 93 -13.00 -17.37 -43.26
N GLY A 94 -12.79 -16.05 -43.10
CA GLY A 94 -13.88 -15.10 -42.83
C GLY A 94 -14.32 -15.01 -41.36
N ILE A 95 -13.66 -15.71 -40.44
CA ILE A 95 -13.87 -15.61 -39.00
C ILE A 95 -12.74 -14.77 -38.41
N THR A 96 -13.11 -13.77 -37.61
CA THR A 96 -12.16 -12.96 -36.84
C THR A 96 -11.98 -13.59 -35.46
N TYR A 97 -10.72 -13.85 -35.09
CA TYR A 97 -10.33 -14.43 -33.82
C TYR A 97 -9.65 -13.38 -32.94
N ASP A 98 -10.04 -13.35 -31.67
CA ASP A 98 -9.21 -12.82 -30.60
C ASP A 98 -8.13 -13.85 -30.26
N ILE A 99 -6.88 -13.40 -30.12
CA ILE A 99 -5.75 -14.28 -29.80
C ILE A 99 -5.45 -14.18 -28.32
N TYR A 100 -5.40 -15.32 -27.64
CA TYR A 100 -4.94 -15.44 -26.27
C TYR A 100 -3.60 -16.16 -26.27
N SER A 101 -2.61 -15.65 -25.56
CA SER A 101 -1.27 -16.27 -25.42
C SER A 101 -0.99 -16.56 -23.95
N HIS A 102 -0.26 -17.64 -23.66
CA HIS A 102 0.12 -17.98 -22.29
C HIS A 102 1.42 -17.28 -21.87
N ALA A 103 1.42 -16.65 -20.69
CA ALA A 103 2.56 -15.88 -20.17
C ALA A 103 3.86 -16.70 -20.07
N SER A 104 3.82 -17.88 -19.46
CA SER A 104 4.98 -18.79 -19.32
C SER A 104 5.19 -19.75 -20.49
N ALA A 105 4.27 -19.78 -21.47
CA ALA A 105 4.32 -20.68 -22.61
C ALA A 105 3.95 -19.91 -23.89
N SER A 106 4.79 -18.95 -24.28
CA SER A 106 4.52 -17.97 -25.36
C SER A 106 4.19 -18.56 -26.74
N THR A 107 4.48 -19.85 -26.97
CA THR A 107 4.09 -20.57 -28.19
C THR A 107 2.66 -21.12 -28.15
N ALA A 108 2.09 -21.33 -26.96
CA ALA A 108 0.71 -21.74 -26.74
C ALA A 108 -0.24 -20.57 -27.04
N LYS A 109 -1.11 -20.75 -28.05
CA LYS A 109 -2.10 -19.75 -28.44
C LYS A 109 -3.49 -20.34 -28.57
N LEU A 110 -4.46 -19.66 -27.96
CA LEU A 110 -5.88 -19.97 -28.10
C LEU A 110 -6.54 -18.90 -28.96
N TRP A 111 -7.04 -19.27 -30.12
CA TRP A 111 -7.68 -18.36 -31.07
C TRP A 111 -9.18 -18.53 -30.95
N LEU A 112 -9.86 -17.52 -30.40
CA LEU A 112 -11.29 -17.60 -30.08
C LEU A 112 -12.08 -16.67 -30.99
N ALA A 113 -13.07 -17.21 -31.71
CA ALA A 113 -13.98 -16.38 -32.49
C ALA A 113 -14.65 -15.32 -31.59
N GLN A 114 -14.71 -14.07 -32.06
CA GLN A 114 -15.11 -12.90 -31.25
C GLN A 114 -16.53 -12.94 -30.67
N ASN A 115 -17.36 -13.87 -31.12
CA ASN A 115 -18.73 -14.05 -30.65
C ASN A 115 -18.86 -15.08 -29.51
N LEU A 116 -17.74 -15.67 -29.07
CA LEU A 116 -17.67 -16.55 -27.90
C LEU A 116 -17.61 -15.72 -26.61
N THR A 117 -18.23 -16.23 -25.55
CA THR A 117 -17.94 -15.76 -24.20
C THR A 117 -16.71 -16.49 -23.67
N VAL A 118 -15.71 -15.77 -23.18
CA VAL A 118 -14.47 -16.37 -22.68
C VAL A 118 -14.39 -16.14 -21.17
N SER A 119 -14.17 -17.21 -20.42
CA SER A 119 -13.89 -17.18 -18.99
C SER A 119 -12.45 -17.63 -18.79
N LEU A 120 -11.61 -16.73 -18.30
CA LEU A 120 -10.26 -17.04 -17.85
C LEU A 120 -10.26 -17.06 -16.32
N PRO A 121 -9.45 -17.90 -15.67
CA PRO A 121 -9.23 -17.73 -14.25
C PRO A 121 -8.40 -16.45 -14.06
N SER A 122 -8.77 -15.67 -13.06
CA SER A 122 -8.05 -14.48 -12.62
C SER A 122 -7.83 -14.61 -11.13
N ILE A 123 -6.61 -14.32 -10.68
CA ILE A 123 -6.36 -14.00 -9.27
C ILE A 123 -6.53 -12.49 -9.13
N ALA A 124 -7.33 -12.09 -8.14
CA ALA A 124 -7.64 -10.68 -7.92
C ALA A 124 -6.35 -9.94 -7.56
N GLN A 125 -6.12 -8.78 -8.16
CA GLN A 125 -4.93 -7.93 -7.88
C GLN A 125 -5.09 -7.12 -6.58
N GLY A 126 -5.80 -7.66 -5.61
CA GLY A 126 -6.25 -6.95 -4.41
C GLY A 126 -7.77 -6.78 -4.35
N PHE A 127 -8.22 -5.86 -3.50
CA PHE A 127 -9.64 -5.60 -3.27
C PHE A 127 -9.93 -4.14 -2.95
N VAL A 128 -11.19 -3.72 -3.14
CA VAL A 128 -11.66 -2.38 -2.82
C VAL A 128 -12.44 -2.34 -1.51
N MET A 129 -12.23 -1.29 -0.73
CA MET A 129 -13.04 -0.89 0.43
C MET A 129 -13.92 0.31 0.06
N ASN A 130 -15.23 0.10 0.12
CA ASN A 130 -16.23 1.11 -0.22
C ASN A 130 -16.72 1.87 1.02
N GLY A 131 -16.63 3.20 0.99
CA GLY A 131 -17.08 4.11 2.05
C GLY A 131 -18.53 3.88 2.53
N GLU A 132 -18.74 4.12 3.82
CA GLU A 132 -20.01 3.85 4.50
C GLU A 132 -21.12 4.85 4.12
N SER A 133 -20.91 6.15 4.34
CA SER A 133 -21.91 7.20 4.09
C SER A 133 -21.36 8.33 3.22
N ALA A 134 -22.25 9.08 2.59
CA ALA A 134 -21.86 10.24 1.78
C ALA A 134 -21.12 11.27 2.64
N ASP A 135 -20.13 11.94 2.03
CA ASP A 135 -19.26 12.95 2.64
C ASP A 135 -18.35 12.46 3.78
N ASP A 136 -18.32 11.16 4.13
CA ASP A 136 -17.46 10.62 5.20
C ASP A 136 -15.94 10.77 4.93
N LYS A 137 -15.54 10.89 3.65
CA LYS A 137 -14.14 10.98 3.21
C LYS A 137 -13.25 9.81 3.63
N SER A 138 -13.79 8.58 3.64
CA SER A 138 -12.95 7.40 3.91
C SER A 138 -11.79 7.30 2.92
N GLY A 139 -10.62 6.86 3.38
CA GLY A 139 -9.40 6.83 2.58
C GLY A 139 -8.68 8.18 2.49
N TYR A 140 -9.01 9.15 3.36
CA TYR A 140 -8.21 10.37 3.51
C TYR A 140 -6.83 10.09 4.13
N SER A 141 -6.80 9.16 5.08
CA SER A 141 -5.59 8.60 5.67
C SER A 141 -5.76 7.09 5.68
N VAL A 142 -4.76 6.37 5.18
CA VAL A 142 -4.68 4.91 5.18
C VAL A 142 -3.31 4.48 5.69
N SER A 143 -3.25 3.30 6.32
CA SER A 143 -2.01 2.69 6.80
C SER A 143 -2.22 1.19 6.96
N SER A 144 -1.14 0.40 6.93
CA SER A 144 -1.13 -0.88 7.63
C SER A 144 -1.47 -0.65 9.11
N ALA A 145 -2.18 -1.61 9.69
CA ALA A 145 -2.47 -1.69 11.10
C ALA A 145 -1.55 -2.69 11.82
N GLY A 146 -0.74 -3.47 11.10
CA GLY A 146 -0.10 -4.68 11.63
C GLY A 146 -1.12 -5.78 11.91
N ASP A 147 -0.72 -6.85 12.61
CA ASP A 147 -1.64 -7.93 13.01
C ASP A 147 -2.33 -7.55 14.33
N VAL A 148 -3.40 -6.75 14.22
CA VAL A 148 -4.13 -6.28 15.41
C VAL A 148 -5.00 -7.36 16.03
N ASN A 149 -5.17 -8.49 15.35
CA ASN A 149 -6.13 -9.53 15.72
C ASN A 149 -5.48 -10.89 16.01
N GLY A 150 -4.18 -11.03 15.77
CA GLY A 150 -3.37 -12.20 16.06
C GLY A 150 -3.61 -13.37 15.12
N ASP A 151 -4.05 -13.13 13.87
CA ASP A 151 -4.29 -14.19 12.88
C ASP A 151 -3.15 -14.38 11.87
N GLY A 152 -2.05 -13.63 12.03
CA GLY A 152 -0.84 -13.74 11.22
C GLY A 152 -0.95 -13.07 9.85
N LEU A 153 -2.04 -12.36 9.58
CA LEU A 153 -2.17 -11.48 8.41
C LEU A 153 -2.09 -10.03 8.87
N ASP A 154 -1.46 -9.19 8.06
CA ASP A 154 -1.51 -7.77 8.34
C ASP A 154 -2.93 -7.21 8.12
N ASP A 155 -3.35 -6.35 9.05
CA ASP A 155 -4.64 -5.67 9.02
C ASP A 155 -4.48 -4.23 8.49
N LEU A 156 -5.60 -3.56 8.25
CA LEU A 156 -5.64 -2.24 7.62
C LEU A 156 -6.41 -1.25 8.48
N ILE A 157 -5.95 0.01 8.53
CA ILE A 157 -6.72 1.12 9.13
C ILE A 157 -7.03 2.22 8.11
N VAL A 158 -8.32 2.59 8.04
CA VAL A 158 -8.84 3.60 7.10
C VAL A 158 -9.56 4.71 7.85
N GLY A 159 -9.06 5.93 7.74
CA GLY A 159 -9.65 7.13 8.33
C GLY A 159 -10.76 7.76 7.49
N ALA A 160 -11.86 8.14 8.15
CA ALA A 160 -13.03 8.82 7.59
C ALA A 160 -13.41 10.01 8.48
N TYR A 161 -12.59 11.06 8.41
CA TYR A 161 -12.60 12.15 9.40
C TYR A 161 -13.86 13.02 9.42
N GLN A 162 -14.71 12.96 8.39
CA GLN A 162 -15.97 13.70 8.33
C GLN A 162 -17.19 12.84 8.68
N ALA A 163 -17.00 11.58 9.04
CA ALA A 163 -18.10 10.72 9.41
C ALA A 163 -18.83 11.21 10.67
N ASP A 164 -20.13 10.88 10.75
CA ASP A 164 -21.04 11.33 11.81
C ASP A 164 -21.47 10.18 12.76
N PRO A 165 -20.55 9.52 13.48
CA PRO A 165 -20.91 8.42 14.37
C PRO A 165 -21.84 8.91 15.49
N ASN A 166 -22.81 8.08 15.87
CA ASN A 166 -23.72 8.36 16.97
C ASN A 166 -24.42 9.75 16.88
N SER A 167 -24.66 10.22 15.64
CA SER A 167 -25.22 11.56 15.34
C SER A 167 -24.35 12.75 15.81
N LYS A 168 -23.04 12.56 15.97
CA LYS A 168 -22.08 13.62 16.27
C LYS A 168 -21.41 14.10 14.98
N SER A 169 -21.74 15.31 14.53
CA SER A 169 -21.27 15.81 13.24
C SER A 169 -19.75 15.90 13.17
N ASN A 170 -19.12 15.39 12.11
CA ASN A 170 -17.68 15.35 11.89
C ASN A 170 -16.87 14.88 13.10
N ALA A 171 -17.43 14.01 13.95
CA ALA A 171 -16.64 13.39 15.01
C ALA A 171 -15.57 12.47 14.41
N GLY A 172 -15.84 11.94 13.21
CA GLY A 172 -14.96 11.08 12.44
C GLY A 172 -15.10 9.61 12.84
N LYS A 173 -14.75 8.72 11.92
CA LYS A 173 -14.63 7.29 12.15
C LYS A 173 -13.27 6.82 11.63
N SER A 174 -12.78 5.72 12.18
CA SER A 174 -11.76 4.90 11.53
C SER A 174 -12.27 3.46 11.43
N TYR A 175 -11.86 2.75 10.39
CA TYR A 175 -12.26 1.36 10.16
C TYR A 175 -11.01 0.50 10.18
N VAL A 176 -11.02 -0.52 11.02
CA VAL A 176 -10.02 -1.56 11.04
C VAL A 176 -10.57 -2.72 10.23
N VAL A 177 -9.89 -3.08 9.15
CA VAL A 177 -10.30 -4.12 8.22
C VAL A 177 -9.28 -5.23 8.31
N PHE A 178 -9.73 -6.42 8.67
CA PHE A 178 -8.83 -7.54 8.85
C PHE A 178 -8.31 -8.06 7.51
N GLY A 179 -7.06 -8.53 7.52
CA GLY A 179 -6.40 -9.21 6.42
C GLY A 179 -7.25 -10.37 5.89
N LYS A 180 -7.14 -10.64 4.58
CA LYS A 180 -7.87 -11.73 3.94
C LYS A 180 -7.24 -12.14 2.62
N THR A 181 -7.33 -13.44 2.35
CA THR A 181 -6.78 -14.08 1.15
C THR A 181 -7.64 -13.92 -0.10
N ASP A 182 -8.92 -13.53 0.03
CA ASP A 182 -9.80 -13.33 -1.11
C ASP A 182 -9.78 -11.89 -1.64
N GLY A 183 -10.03 -11.72 -2.94
CA GLY A 183 -10.15 -10.40 -3.57
C GLY A 183 -11.54 -9.77 -3.46
N SER A 184 -12.40 -10.24 -2.55
CA SER A 184 -13.77 -9.75 -2.47
C SER A 184 -13.83 -8.30 -1.98
N ALA A 185 -14.72 -7.49 -2.56
CA ALA A 185 -14.88 -6.11 -2.15
C ALA A 185 -15.45 -6.00 -0.73
N VAL A 186 -14.87 -5.12 0.08
CA VAL A 186 -15.33 -4.80 1.44
C VAL A 186 -16.22 -3.56 1.39
N ASN A 187 -17.29 -3.57 2.19
CA ASN A 187 -18.08 -2.37 2.44
C ASN A 187 -17.83 -1.94 3.88
N LEU A 188 -17.39 -0.70 4.11
CA LEU A 188 -17.11 -0.20 5.47
C LEU A 188 -18.36 -0.19 6.36
N SER A 189 -19.55 -0.18 5.77
CA SER A 189 -20.81 -0.42 6.50
C SER A 189 -20.92 -1.82 7.12
N ALA A 190 -20.27 -2.83 6.55
CA ALA A 190 -20.22 -4.18 7.12
C ALA A 190 -19.19 -4.27 8.26
N ILE A 191 -18.06 -3.57 8.11
CA ILE A 191 -17.04 -3.41 9.17
C ILE A 191 -17.67 -2.70 10.39
N ALA A 192 -18.48 -1.67 10.16
CA ALA A 192 -19.24 -1.00 11.22
C ALA A 192 -20.25 -1.91 11.95
N LEU A 193 -20.61 -3.05 11.36
CA LEU A 193 -21.48 -4.08 11.95
C LEU A 193 -20.68 -5.28 12.49
N GLY A 194 -19.34 -5.20 12.53
CA GLY A 194 -18.45 -6.23 13.07
C GLY A 194 -18.19 -7.40 12.10
N THR A 195 -18.30 -7.19 10.79
CA THR A 195 -18.00 -8.22 9.77
C THR A 195 -16.68 -7.91 9.07
N GLY A 196 -15.66 -8.75 9.29
CA GLY A 196 -14.32 -8.59 8.68
C GLY A 196 -13.44 -7.53 9.31
N GLY A 197 -13.74 -7.11 10.55
CA GLY A 197 -13.03 -6.07 11.28
C GLY A 197 -13.95 -5.33 12.25
N PHE A 198 -13.54 -4.14 12.69
CA PHE A 198 -14.34 -3.30 13.59
C PHE A 198 -14.20 -1.80 13.28
N VAL A 199 -15.14 -1.00 13.77
CA VAL A 199 -15.14 0.46 13.62
C VAL A 199 -14.72 1.15 14.92
N ILE A 200 -13.99 2.25 14.78
CA ILE A 200 -13.61 3.18 15.84
C ILE A 200 -14.40 4.48 15.64
N ASN A 201 -15.30 4.81 16.58
CA ASN A 201 -16.18 5.97 16.52
C ASN A 201 -15.58 7.16 17.28
N GLY A 202 -15.58 8.33 16.63
CA GLY A 202 -15.14 9.60 17.21
C GLY A 202 -15.83 10.02 18.51
N GLU A 203 -15.06 10.72 19.36
CA GLU A 203 -15.50 11.12 20.70
C GLU A 203 -16.53 12.24 20.68
N ASN A 204 -16.20 13.42 20.13
CA ASN A 204 -17.10 14.58 20.10
C ASN A 204 -17.26 15.13 18.68
N ALA A 205 -18.33 15.91 18.48
CA ALA A 205 -18.56 16.58 17.21
C ALA A 205 -17.40 17.53 16.86
N ASP A 206 -17.06 17.59 15.58
CA ASP A 206 -16.00 18.42 14.99
C ASP A 206 -14.56 18.12 15.45
N ASP A 207 -14.33 17.02 16.19
CA ASP A 207 -12.98 16.56 16.59
C ASP A 207 -12.14 16.07 15.39
N TRP A 208 -12.81 15.62 14.31
CA TRP A 208 -12.23 15.06 13.09
C TRP A 208 -11.27 13.88 13.38
N SER A 209 -11.69 12.93 14.22
CA SER A 209 -10.90 11.70 14.46
C SER A 209 -10.77 10.88 13.18
N GLY A 210 -9.65 10.18 12.99
CA GLY A 210 -9.35 9.50 11.73
C GLY A 210 -8.85 10.44 10.63
N TYR A 211 -8.45 11.67 11.00
CA TYR A 211 -7.75 12.57 10.07
C TYR A 211 -6.34 12.08 9.75
N SER A 212 -5.68 11.50 10.75
CA SER A 212 -4.46 10.70 10.60
C SER A 212 -4.66 9.38 11.34
N VAL A 213 -4.22 8.29 10.73
CA VAL A 213 -4.26 6.94 11.29
C VAL A 213 -2.96 6.23 10.97
N SER A 214 -2.49 5.37 11.86
CA SER A 214 -1.31 4.53 11.65
C SER A 214 -1.37 3.32 12.59
N SER A 215 -0.61 2.27 12.28
CA SER A 215 -0.20 1.30 13.31
C SER A 215 0.58 2.04 14.40
N ALA A 216 0.40 1.60 15.64
CA ALA A 216 1.18 2.01 16.78
C ALA A 216 2.29 1.01 17.11
N GLY A 217 2.33 -0.16 16.46
CA GLY A 217 3.11 -1.33 16.91
C GLY A 217 2.56 -1.90 18.21
N ASP A 218 3.28 -2.79 18.87
CA ASP A 218 2.89 -3.36 20.17
C ASP A 218 3.33 -2.45 21.32
N VAL A 219 2.62 -1.34 21.49
CA VAL A 219 2.97 -0.33 22.52
C VAL A 219 2.77 -0.84 23.94
N ASN A 220 2.06 -1.95 24.10
CA ASN A 220 1.65 -2.48 25.40
C ASN A 220 2.33 -3.83 25.73
N GLY A 221 3.05 -4.42 24.79
CA GLY A 221 3.79 -5.66 24.93
C GLY A 221 2.88 -6.85 25.18
N ASP A 222 1.73 -6.95 24.49
CA ASP A 222 0.81 -8.10 24.53
C ASP A 222 0.86 -8.99 23.28
N GLY A 223 1.69 -8.63 22.30
CA GLY A 223 1.94 -9.38 21.08
C GLY A 223 0.91 -9.15 19.98
N LEU A 224 0.02 -8.17 20.14
CA LEU A 224 -0.86 -7.68 19.07
C LEU A 224 -0.42 -6.28 18.69
N ASP A 225 -0.51 -5.96 17.41
CA ASP A 225 -0.30 -4.58 16.99
C ASP A 225 -1.43 -3.67 17.50
N ASP A 226 -1.06 -2.50 17.99
CA ASP A 226 -1.96 -1.46 18.46
C ASP A 226 -2.16 -0.39 17.37
N LEU A 227 -3.11 0.51 17.58
CA LEU A 227 -3.49 1.53 16.60
C LEU A 227 -3.40 2.93 17.20
N ILE A 228 -3.00 3.92 16.39
CA ILE A 228 -3.07 5.33 16.77
C ILE A 228 -3.95 6.14 15.82
N VAL A 229 -4.89 6.90 16.40
CA VAL A 229 -5.88 7.72 15.67
C VAL A 229 -5.80 9.18 16.10
N GLY A 230 -5.49 10.08 15.16
CA GLY A 230 -5.42 11.53 15.39
C GLY A 230 -6.77 12.24 15.23
N ALA A 231 -7.08 13.13 16.16
CA ALA A 231 -8.26 14.00 16.20
C ALA A 231 -7.82 15.46 16.42
N ARG A 232 -7.27 16.07 15.37
CA ARG A 232 -6.50 17.32 15.48
C ARG A 232 -7.29 18.55 15.93
N LEU A 233 -8.62 18.50 15.89
CA LEU A 233 -9.48 19.61 16.29
C LEU A 233 -10.15 19.39 17.65
N ALA A 234 -9.86 18.28 18.33
CA ALA A 234 -10.42 18.00 19.64
C ALA A 234 -9.98 19.02 20.71
N ASP A 235 -10.84 19.19 21.72
CA ASP A 235 -10.71 20.20 22.77
C ASP A 235 -10.43 19.58 24.17
N PRO A 236 -9.29 18.91 24.39
CA PRO A 236 -8.97 18.33 25.71
C PRO A 236 -8.92 19.43 26.78
N ASP A 237 -9.52 19.16 27.94
CA ASP A 237 -9.57 20.09 29.08
C ASP A 237 -10.06 21.51 28.74
N ASN A 238 -10.92 21.65 27.73
CA ASN A 238 -11.41 22.93 27.20
C ASN A 238 -10.33 23.79 26.52
N LYS A 239 -9.24 23.20 26.04
CA LYS A 239 -8.24 23.87 25.21
C LYS A 239 -8.66 23.76 23.75
N ASP A 240 -9.25 24.84 23.20
CA ASP A 240 -9.73 24.89 21.81
C ASP A 240 -8.66 24.39 20.83
N LYS A 241 -8.96 23.34 20.07
CA LYS A 241 -8.13 22.72 19.02
C LYS A 241 -6.71 22.39 19.48
N ALA A 242 -6.53 22.03 20.75
CA ALA A 242 -5.25 21.48 21.20
C ALA A 242 -4.98 20.11 20.55
N GLY A 243 -6.05 19.41 20.15
CA GLY A 243 -6.01 18.11 19.52
C GLY A 243 -5.90 16.97 20.52
N LYS A 244 -6.31 15.78 20.10
CA LYS A 244 -6.12 14.52 20.81
C LYS A 244 -5.59 13.47 19.85
N SER A 245 -4.86 12.49 20.40
CA SER A 245 -4.61 11.22 19.72
C SER A 245 -5.09 10.08 20.62
N TYR A 246 -5.50 8.97 20.04
CA TYR A 246 -6.04 7.84 20.77
C TYR A 246 -5.27 6.60 20.38
N VAL A 247 -4.74 5.92 21.39
CA VAL A 247 -4.11 4.62 21.24
C VAL A 247 -5.17 3.57 21.55
N VAL A 248 -5.49 2.72 20.58
CA VAL A 248 -6.47 1.66 20.67
C VAL A 248 -5.71 0.35 20.64
N PHE A 249 -5.82 -0.46 21.68
CA PHE A 249 -5.09 -1.71 21.74
C PHE A 249 -5.69 -2.75 20.79
N GLY A 250 -4.82 -3.58 20.23
CA GLY A 250 -5.15 -4.73 19.40
C GLY A 250 -6.16 -5.66 20.10
N LYS A 251 -7.03 -6.27 19.31
CA LYS A 251 -8.06 -7.19 19.83
C LYS A 251 -8.61 -8.14 18.78
N THR A 252 -8.87 -9.36 19.23
CA THR A 252 -9.46 -10.44 18.42
C THR A 252 -10.97 -10.29 18.18
N ASP A 253 -11.69 -9.62 19.09
CA ASP A 253 -13.12 -9.39 18.95
C ASP A 253 -13.43 -8.27 17.93
N LYS A 254 -14.62 -8.31 17.35
CA LYS A 254 -15.06 -7.39 16.29
C LYS A 254 -16.00 -6.30 16.82
N ASP A 255 -16.07 -6.12 18.14
CA ASP A 255 -16.95 -5.12 18.74
C ASP A 255 -16.46 -3.70 18.39
N ALA A 256 -17.38 -2.79 18.16
CA ALA A 256 -17.06 -1.39 17.88
C ALA A 256 -16.37 -0.72 19.08
N VAL A 257 -15.41 0.15 18.80
CA VAL A 257 -14.71 0.96 19.80
C VAL A 257 -15.25 2.39 19.76
N ASP A 258 -15.63 2.94 20.90
CA ASP A 258 -15.92 4.37 21.02
C ASP A 258 -14.71 5.08 21.65
N LEU A 259 -14.20 6.14 21.02
CA LEU A 259 -13.03 6.86 21.54
C LEU A 259 -13.26 7.50 22.92
N SER A 260 -14.52 7.72 23.33
CA SER A 260 -14.84 8.11 24.71
C SER A 260 -14.50 7.01 25.73
N ALA A 261 -14.56 5.73 25.35
CA ALA A 261 -14.16 4.61 26.20
C ALA A 261 -12.62 4.57 26.34
N ILE A 262 -11.90 4.78 25.24
CA ILE A 262 -10.44 4.92 25.22
C ILE A 262 -10.00 6.09 26.13
N ALA A 263 -10.66 7.25 26.01
CA ALA A 263 -10.40 8.41 26.87
C ALA A 263 -10.65 8.14 28.36
N SER A 264 -11.51 7.16 28.68
CA SER A 264 -11.77 6.70 30.04
C SER A 264 -10.85 5.56 30.51
N GLY A 265 -9.89 5.14 29.70
CA GLY A 265 -8.91 4.09 30.01
C GLY A 265 -9.41 2.66 29.75
N THR A 266 -10.38 2.48 28.86
CA THR A 266 -10.88 1.16 28.44
C THR A 266 -10.39 0.85 27.04
N GLY A 267 -9.70 -0.28 26.84
CA GLY A 267 -9.23 -0.72 25.52
C GLY A 267 -8.04 0.07 24.95
N GLY A 268 -7.40 0.94 25.73
CA GLY A 268 -6.28 1.77 25.31
C GLY A 268 -6.18 3.03 26.15
N PHE A 269 -5.52 4.07 25.64
CA PHE A 269 -5.38 5.36 26.32
C PHE A 269 -5.43 6.56 25.36
N VAL A 270 -5.73 7.74 25.90
CA VAL A 270 -5.77 9.01 25.16
C VAL A 270 -4.51 9.83 25.42
N ILE A 271 -4.05 10.54 24.39
CA ILE A 271 -2.99 11.54 24.42
C ILE A 271 -3.62 12.92 24.22
N ASN A 272 -3.57 13.78 25.23
CA ASN A 272 -4.17 15.11 25.21
C ASN A 272 -3.18 16.19 24.79
N GLY A 273 -3.60 17.06 23.87
CA GLY A 273 -2.85 18.22 23.40
C GLY A 273 -2.37 19.18 24.50
N GLU A 274 -1.18 19.75 24.29
CA GLU A 274 -0.51 20.63 25.26
C GLU A 274 -1.24 21.98 25.40
N ASN A 275 -1.32 22.76 24.32
CA ASN A 275 -1.93 24.11 24.32
C ASN A 275 -3.00 24.27 23.24
N ALA A 276 -3.85 25.28 23.40
CA ALA A 276 -4.88 25.61 22.42
C ALA A 276 -4.27 25.97 21.04
N ASP A 277 -4.95 25.54 19.98
CA ASP A 277 -4.58 25.67 18.56
C ASP A 277 -3.26 24.98 18.13
N ASP A 278 -2.62 24.20 19.01
CA ASP A 278 -1.44 23.38 18.66
C ASP A 278 -1.78 22.31 17.60
N ARG A 279 -3.04 21.84 17.60
CA ARG A 279 -3.60 20.82 16.69
C ARG A 279 -2.78 19.54 16.65
N SER A 280 -2.42 19.04 17.83
CA SER A 280 -1.76 17.74 17.99
C SER A 280 -2.61 16.62 17.38
N GLY A 281 -1.98 15.60 16.80
CA GLY A 281 -2.69 14.56 16.04
C GLY A 281 -2.99 14.96 14.59
N ILE A 282 -2.35 16.02 14.07
CA ILE A 282 -2.33 16.30 12.62
C ILE A 282 -1.72 15.14 11.83
N SER A 283 -0.69 14.51 12.40
CA SER A 283 0.04 13.36 11.91
C SER A 283 0.47 12.56 13.13
N VAL A 284 0.23 11.25 13.07
CA VAL A 284 0.57 10.24 14.08
C VAL A 284 1.23 9.07 13.38
N SER A 285 2.12 8.38 14.07
CA SER A 285 2.82 7.18 13.58
C SER A 285 3.34 6.39 14.77
N SER A 286 3.54 5.08 14.61
CA SER A 286 4.55 4.37 15.41
C SER A 286 5.90 5.07 15.25
N ALA A 287 6.64 5.12 16.33
CA ALA A 287 8.03 5.56 16.38
C ALA A 287 9.02 4.39 16.36
N GLY A 288 8.55 3.14 16.46
CA GLY A 288 9.38 2.00 16.80
C GLY A 288 9.88 2.07 18.25
N ASP A 289 10.85 1.24 18.63
CA ASP A 289 11.48 1.29 19.95
C ASP A 289 12.62 2.32 19.96
N VAL A 290 12.26 3.59 20.16
CA VAL A 290 13.25 4.67 20.15
C VAL A 290 14.07 4.75 21.43
N ASN A 291 13.65 4.01 22.47
CA ASN A 291 14.20 4.12 23.81
C ASN A 291 14.91 2.85 24.30
N GLY A 292 14.74 1.73 23.60
CA GLY A 292 15.37 0.44 23.85
C GLY A 292 14.71 -0.34 25.00
N ASP A 293 13.39 -0.21 25.19
CA ASP A 293 12.64 -0.93 26.22
C ASP A 293 11.75 -2.08 25.69
N ASP A 294 11.94 -2.46 24.43
CA ASP A 294 11.22 -3.53 23.73
C ASP A 294 9.70 -3.29 23.61
N LEU A 295 9.26 -2.03 23.76
CA LEU A 295 7.90 -1.60 23.47
C LEU A 295 7.95 -0.59 22.32
N ASP A 296 6.97 -0.67 21.42
CA ASP A 296 6.84 0.37 20.41
C ASP A 296 6.45 1.71 21.04
N ASP A 297 7.11 2.76 20.61
CA ASP A 297 6.85 4.14 21.01
C ASP A 297 5.98 4.84 19.95
N LEU A 298 5.52 6.05 20.26
CA LEU A 298 4.61 6.81 19.42
C LEU A 298 5.16 8.19 19.12
N ILE A 299 4.94 8.69 17.90
CA ILE A 299 5.23 10.10 17.57
C ILE A 299 3.95 10.84 17.15
N VAL A 300 3.73 12.01 17.76
CA VAL A 300 2.56 12.87 17.52
C VAL A 300 3.02 14.27 17.10
N GLY A 301 2.61 14.70 15.90
CA GLY A 301 2.88 16.05 15.39
C GLY A 301 1.87 17.10 15.89
N ALA A 302 2.36 18.33 16.14
CA ALA A 302 1.61 19.52 16.52
C ALA A 302 2.18 20.76 15.80
N PHE A 303 1.93 20.84 14.50
CA PHE A 303 2.55 21.79 13.58
C PHE A 303 2.27 23.28 13.84
N TYR A 304 1.26 23.61 14.65
CA TYR A 304 0.95 24.99 15.04
C TYR A 304 1.44 25.38 16.43
N ALA A 305 2.11 24.47 17.14
CA ALA A 305 2.67 24.79 18.44
C ALA A 305 3.75 25.89 18.38
N ASP A 306 3.85 26.64 19.47
CA ASP A 306 4.71 27.81 19.61
C ASP A 306 5.86 27.56 20.61
N PRO A 307 6.81 26.64 20.35
CA PRO A 307 7.93 26.38 21.27
C PRO A 307 8.77 27.64 21.46
N ASP A 308 9.15 27.94 22.71
CA ASP A 308 9.95 29.11 23.08
C ASP A 308 9.44 30.45 22.52
N ASN A 309 8.12 30.60 22.34
CA ASN A 309 7.46 31.76 21.72
C ASN A 309 7.80 31.94 20.23
N LYS A 310 8.27 30.91 19.54
CA LYS A 310 8.46 30.90 18.08
C LYS A 310 7.14 30.51 17.43
N SER A 311 6.38 31.52 16.99
CA SER A 311 5.04 31.28 16.44
C SER A 311 5.07 30.28 15.28
N LYS A 312 4.27 29.21 15.38
CA LYS A 312 4.12 28.15 14.39
C LYS A 312 5.45 27.53 13.95
N ALA A 313 6.40 27.46 14.86
CA ALA A 313 7.59 26.64 14.63
C ALA A 313 7.21 25.16 14.61
N GLY A 314 6.19 24.78 15.37
CA GLY A 314 5.68 23.43 15.49
C GLY A 314 6.42 22.63 16.58
N LYS A 315 5.76 21.58 17.07
CA LYS A 315 6.35 20.58 17.97
C LYS A 315 6.01 19.18 17.47
N SER A 316 6.83 18.21 17.83
CA SER A 316 6.48 16.80 17.81
C SER A 316 6.72 16.21 19.20
N TYR A 317 5.99 15.18 19.57
CA TYR A 317 6.10 14.54 20.87
C TYR A 317 6.31 13.06 20.67
N VAL A 318 7.35 12.53 21.28
CA VAL A 318 7.59 11.10 21.41
C VAL A 318 6.98 10.67 22.73
N VAL A 319 6.06 9.72 22.68
CA VAL A 319 5.36 9.15 23.84
C VAL A 319 5.80 7.71 23.94
N PHE A 320 6.38 7.33 25.08
CA PHE A 320 6.87 5.97 25.25
C PHE A 320 5.74 4.96 25.41
N GLY A 321 5.96 3.77 24.86
CA GLY A 321 5.11 2.60 25.02
C GLY A 321 4.86 2.28 26.49
N LYS A 322 3.67 1.75 26.79
CA LYS A 322 3.31 1.38 28.16
C LYS A 322 2.12 0.42 28.23
N LYS A 323 2.16 -0.44 29.24
CA LYS A 323 1.09 -1.40 29.55
C LYS A 323 -0.15 -0.78 30.22
N ASP A 324 0.03 0.33 30.93
CA ASP A 324 -1.09 0.97 31.63
C ASP A 324 -1.93 1.85 30.69
N LYS A 325 -3.20 2.01 31.05
CA LYS A 325 -4.20 2.72 30.24
C LYS A 325 -4.42 4.16 30.71
N ALA A 326 -3.49 4.73 31.49
CA ALA A 326 -3.64 6.08 31.99
C ALA A 326 -3.55 7.09 30.83
N ALA A 327 -4.33 8.16 30.87
CA ALA A 327 -4.20 9.23 29.89
C ALA A 327 -2.80 9.87 29.96
N VAL A 328 -2.29 10.31 28.81
CA VAL A 328 -1.04 11.04 28.67
C VAL A 328 -1.36 12.48 28.31
N ASP A 329 -0.79 13.43 29.04
CA ASP A 329 -0.86 14.84 28.67
C ASP A 329 0.46 15.26 28.01
N LEU A 330 0.41 15.86 26.83
CA LEU A 330 1.62 16.28 26.12
C LEU A 330 2.43 17.34 26.88
N SER A 331 1.83 18.05 27.84
CA SER A 331 2.57 18.91 28.77
C SER A 331 3.49 18.13 29.73
N ALA A 332 3.13 16.88 30.07
CA ALA A 332 3.99 16.00 30.87
C ALA A 332 5.18 15.51 30.02
N ILE A 333 4.92 15.11 28.76
CA ILE A 333 5.96 14.75 27.79
C ILE A 333 6.94 15.91 27.58
N ALA A 334 6.42 17.13 27.40
CA ALA A 334 7.23 18.34 27.26
C ALA A 334 8.09 18.64 28.51
N SER A 335 7.68 18.14 29.68
CA SER A 335 8.44 18.25 30.93
C SER A 335 9.41 17.08 31.18
N GLY A 336 9.50 16.13 30.24
CA GLY A 336 10.36 14.94 30.35
C GLY A 336 9.79 13.91 31.30
N THR A 337 8.57 13.46 31.04
CA THR A 337 7.93 12.36 31.77
C THR A 337 7.19 11.46 30.79
N GLY A 338 7.64 10.21 30.63
CA GLY A 338 7.01 9.23 29.74
C GLY A 338 7.28 9.47 28.26
N GLY A 339 8.37 10.17 27.94
CA GLY A 339 8.77 10.51 26.57
C GLY A 339 9.51 11.85 26.50
N PHE A 340 9.63 12.41 25.30
CA PHE A 340 10.28 13.72 25.10
C PHE A 340 9.64 14.54 23.97
N VAL A 341 9.78 15.86 24.07
CA VAL A 341 9.33 16.81 23.04
C VAL A 341 10.46 17.18 22.08
N ILE A 342 10.10 17.37 20.81
CA ILE A 342 10.95 17.89 19.73
C ILE A 342 10.42 19.28 19.36
N ASN A 343 11.20 20.32 19.63
CA ASN A 343 10.83 21.72 19.38
C ASN A 343 11.30 22.20 18.00
N GLY A 344 10.39 22.82 17.25
CA GLY A 344 10.66 23.45 15.96
C GLY A 344 11.82 24.47 15.97
N GLU A 345 12.56 24.53 14.86
CA GLU A 345 13.77 25.35 14.74
C GLU A 345 13.43 26.84 14.71
N ASN A 346 12.66 27.30 13.71
CA ASN A 346 12.27 28.71 13.54
C ASN A 346 10.75 28.90 13.37
N ALA A 347 10.29 30.13 13.56
CA ALA A 347 8.89 30.50 13.43
C ALA A 347 8.37 30.29 11.98
N ASN A 348 7.12 29.84 11.85
CA ASN A 348 6.41 29.55 10.60
C ASN A 348 7.04 28.45 9.73
N GLU A 349 7.83 27.55 10.30
CA GLU A 349 8.37 26.39 9.57
C GLU A 349 7.43 25.18 9.57
N LEU A 350 6.45 25.17 10.49
CA LEU A 350 5.41 24.14 10.61
C LEU A 350 5.98 22.72 10.79
N SER A 351 7.00 22.55 11.62
CA SER A 351 7.56 21.22 11.90
C SER A 351 6.53 20.33 12.59
N GLY A 352 6.51 19.03 12.27
CA GLY A 352 5.51 18.10 12.80
C GLY A 352 4.19 18.11 12.02
N VAL A 353 4.18 18.67 10.80
CA VAL A 353 3.08 18.47 9.85
C VAL A 353 2.98 17.01 9.38
N SER A 354 4.13 16.34 9.30
CA SER A 354 4.31 14.92 8.99
C SER A 354 5.43 14.40 9.88
N VAL A 355 5.16 13.29 10.55
CA VAL A 355 6.08 12.55 11.42
C VAL A 355 5.98 11.07 11.09
N SER A 356 7.09 10.35 11.25
CA SER A 356 7.14 8.90 11.07
C SER A 356 8.35 8.32 11.82
N SER A 357 8.32 7.03 12.13
CA SER A 357 9.57 6.29 12.36
C SER A 357 10.47 6.43 11.13
N ALA A 358 11.77 6.48 11.37
CA ALA A 358 12.79 6.42 10.36
C ALA A 358 13.44 5.03 10.28
N GLY A 359 13.10 4.11 11.19
CA GLY A 359 13.87 2.89 11.43
C GLY A 359 15.26 3.20 12.02
N ASP A 360 16.16 2.22 12.06
CA ASP A 360 17.54 2.40 12.53
C ASP A 360 18.45 2.91 11.41
N VAL A 361 18.31 4.21 11.08
CA VAL A 361 19.07 4.81 9.98
C VAL A 361 20.57 4.93 10.28
N ASN A 362 20.98 4.73 11.54
CA ASN A 362 22.34 4.97 12.00
C ASN A 362 23.06 3.67 12.45
N GLY A 363 22.32 2.57 12.54
CA GLY A 363 22.81 1.25 12.91
C GLY A 363 23.27 1.19 14.36
N ASP A 364 22.55 1.82 15.28
CA ASP A 364 22.80 1.73 16.74
C ASP A 364 21.78 0.87 17.51
N GLY A 365 20.81 0.31 16.80
CA GLY A 365 19.81 -0.62 17.30
C GLY A 365 18.64 0.04 18.02
N LEU A 366 18.50 1.36 17.93
CA LEU A 366 17.31 2.08 18.33
C LEU A 366 16.61 2.62 17.08
N ASP A 367 15.29 2.66 17.10
CA ASP A 367 14.57 3.33 16.03
C ASP A 367 14.79 4.85 16.10
N ASP A 368 14.98 5.44 14.93
CA ASP A 368 15.14 6.87 14.73
C ASP A 368 13.83 7.49 14.24
N LEU A 369 13.77 8.82 14.17
CA LEU A 369 12.56 9.56 13.84
C LEU A 369 12.80 10.53 12.69
N ILE A 370 11.80 10.72 11.83
CA ILE A 370 11.82 11.78 10.82
C ILE A 370 10.67 12.78 11.03
N VAL A 371 11.01 14.08 11.03
CA VAL A 371 10.07 15.19 11.22
C VAL A 371 10.14 16.16 10.04
N GLY A 372 9.02 16.33 9.35
CA GLY A 372 8.88 17.26 8.23
C GLY A 372 8.55 18.69 8.64
N ALA A 373 9.18 19.68 7.99
CA ALA A 373 8.96 21.12 8.15
C ALA A 373 8.91 21.80 6.76
N TYR A 374 7.83 21.55 6.03
CA TYR A 374 7.71 21.90 4.61
C TYR A 374 7.77 23.40 4.29
N GLN A 375 7.48 24.28 5.25
CA GLN A 375 7.61 25.73 5.07
C GLN A 375 8.98 26.29 5.45
N ALA A 376 9.91 25.44 5.91
CA ALA A 376 11.24 25.86 6.29
C ALA A 376 12.07 26.39 5.12
N GLY A 377 13.14 27.11 5.48
CA GLY A 377 14.09 27.68 4.55
C GLY A 377 14.13 29.21 4.56
N SER A 378 15.24 29.77 4.10
CA SER A 378 15.50 31.21 4.16
C SER A 378 16.27 31.71 2.95
N GLY A 379 16.31 33.02 2.76
CA GLY A 379 17.03 33.65 1.64
C GLY A 379 16.53 33.17 0.28
N SER A 380 17.39 32.54 -0.52
CA SER A 380 17.02 31.99 -1.83
C SER A 380 16.32 30.64 -1.77
N LYS A 381 16.12 30.06 -0.58
CA LYS A 381 15.47 28.77 -0.32
C LYS A 381 14.21 28.89 0.54
N VAL A 382 13.54 30.05 0.54
CA VAL A 382 12.25 30.20 1.24
C VAL A 382 11.27 29.14 0.73
N TYR A 383 10.57 28.44 1.63
CA TYR A 383 9.67 27.33 1.31
C TYR A 383 10.31 26.18 0.52
N ALA A 384 11.64 26.04 0.56
CA ALA A 384 12.28 24.83 0.04
C ALA A 384 11.92 23.62 0.90
N GLY A 385 11.64 23.85 2.18
CA GLY A 385 11.35 22.83 3.18
C GLY A 385 12.62 22.26 3.82
N LYS A 386 12.43 21.59 4.95
CA LYS A 386 13.44 20.78 5.64
C LYS A 386 12.77 19.53 6.20
N SER A 387 13.56 18.48 6.37
CA SER A 387 13.23 17.35 7.23
C SER A 387 14.36 17.17 8.25
N TYR A 388 14.04 16.64 9.41
CA TYR A 388 14.99 16.42 10.49
C TYR A 388 14.93 14.97 10.91
N VAL A 389 16.10 14.34 10.93
CA VAL A 389 16.28 12.99 11.44
C VAL A 389 16.77 13.11 12.86
N VAL A 390 16.01 12.60 13.81
CA VAL A 390 16.30 12.63 15.25
C VAL A 390 16.62 11.22 15.68
N PHE A 391 17.82 11.00 16.19
CA PHE A 391 18.22 9.67 16.61
C PHE A 391 17.53 9.23 17.90
N GLY A 392 17.21 7.94 17.98
CA GLY A 392 16.67 7.27 19.15
C GLY A 392 17.53 7.53 20.40
N LYS A 393 16.88 7.59 21.56
CA LYS A 393 17.56 7.82 22.84
C LYS A 393 16.72 7.37 24.04
N THR A 394 17.43 6.82 25.01
CA THR A 394 16.89 6.36 26.31
C THR A 394 16.54 7.48 27.30
N ASN A 395 16.96 8.73 27.06
CA ASN A 395 16.69 9.85 27.98
C ASN A 395 15.50 10.69 27.53
N GLU A 396 14.78 11.25 28.49
CA GLU A 396 13.56 12.03 28.27
C GLU A 396 13.82 13.54 28.05
N SER A 397 15.07 13.94 27.79
CA SER A 397 15.40 15.36 27.59
C SER A 397 14.80 15.90 26.29
N ALA A 398 14.28 17.11 26.30
CA ALA A 398 13.77 17.77 25.09
C ALA A 398 14.85 17.88 24.00
N VAL A 399 14.43 17.81 22.74
CA VAL A 399 15.25 17.98 21.55
C VAL A 399 14.86 19.27 20.85
N ASP A 400 15.82 20.11 20.50
CA ASP A 400 15.58 21.26 19.64
C ASP A 400 16.05 20.96 18.22
N LEU A 401 15.21 21.20 17.21
CA LEU A 401 15.60 20.94 15.81
C LEU A 401 16.79 21.80 15.36
N SER A 402 17.05 22.93 16.03
CA SER A 402 18.30 23.69 15.85
C SER A 402 19.56 22.93 16.25
N ALA A 403 19.47 22.05 17.26
CA ALA A 403 20.55 21.16 17.68
C ALA A 403 20.79 20.07 16.64
N ILE A 404 19.71 19.47 16.13
CA ILE A 404 19.75 18.49 15.04
C ILE A 404 20.39 19.09 13.78
N ALA A 405 19.99 20.31 13.41
CA ALA A 405 20.58 21.04 12.28
C ALA A 405 22.08 21.32 12.44
N SER A 406 22.57 21.33 13.68
CA SER A 406 24.00 21.47 14.00
C SER A 406 24.74 20.13 14.15
N GLY A 407 24.06 18.99 13.91
CA GLY A 407 24.62 17.64 14.00
C GLY A 407 24.64 17.04 15.40
N MET A 408 23.84 17.57 16.34
CA MET A 408 23.71 17.04 17.70
C MET A 408 22.45 16.18 17.82
N GLY A 409 22.62 14.87 17.97
CA GLY A 409 21.49 13.93 18.16
C GLY A 409 20.75 13.54 16.87
N GLY A 410 21.34 13.79 15.71
CA GLY A 410 20.75 13.48 14.40
C GLY A 410 21.31 14.37 13.31
N PHE A 411 20.60 14.52 12.18
CA PHE A 411 20.98 15.40 11.09
C PHE A 411 19.77 16.04 10.39
N VAL A 412 20.01 17.15 9.69
CA VAL A 412 18.98 17.85 8.90
C VAL A 412 19.12 17.52 7.40
N ILE A 413 17.99 17.41 6.73
CA ILE A 413 17.84 17.30 5.28
C ILE A 413 17.29 18.63 4.77
N ASN A 414 18.11 19.39 4.03
CA ASN A 414 17.73 20.71 3.51
C ASN A 414 17.10 20.59 2.11
N GLY A 415 15.97 21.27 1.94
CA GLY A 415 15.28 21.38 0.65
C GLY A 415 16.16 21.90 -0.49
N GLU A 416 15.84 21.47 -1.71
CA GLU A 416 16.64 21.75 -2.90
C GLU A 416 16.51 23.22 -3.33
N ILE A 417 15.30 23.64 -3.72
CA ILE A 417 15.01 24.93 -4.36
C ILE A 417 13.81 25.61 -3.68
N PHE A 418 13.72 26.93 -3.81
CA PHE A 418 12.56 27.74 -3.40
C PHE A 418 11.22 27.13 -3.83
N GLY A 419 10.31 26.98 -2.86
CA GLY A 419 8.91 26.58 -3.11
C GLY A 419 8.69 25.11 -3.44
N ASP A 420 9.71 24.25 -3.34
CA ASP A 420 9.56 22.81 -3.54
C ASP A 420 8.71 22.15 -2.43
N GLU A 421 8.66 22.78 -1.24
CA GLU A 421 7.92 22.32 -0.07
C GLU A 421 8.28 20.88 0.36
N SER A 422 9.57 20.53 0.34
CA SER A 422 10.04 19.22 0.77
C SER A 422 9.76 18.96 2.25
N GLY A 423 9.38 17.74 2.61
CA GLY A 423 9.05 17.40 3.99
C GLY A 423 7.59 17.68 4.35
N PHE A 424 6.73 17.86 3.35
CA PHE A 424 5.27 17.83 3.55
C PHE A 424 4.78 16.42 3.90
N SER A 425 5.40 15.40 3.31
CA SER A 425 5.25 14.00 3.66
C SER A 425 6.64 13.36 3.76
N VAL A 426 6.89 12.67 4.87
CA VAL A 426 8.12 11.94 5.18
C VAL A 426 7.77 10.56 5.72
N SER A 427 8.64 9.59 5.51
CA SER A 427 8.52 8.24 6.07
C SER A 427 9.89 7.54 6.07
N SER A 428 10.02 6.44 6.80
CA SER A 428 11.04 5.43 6.49
C SER A 428 10.82 4.91 5.07
N ALA A 429 11.92 4.57 4.40
CA ALA A 429 11.92 3.87 3.13
C ALA A 429 12.22 2.37 3.31
N GLY A 430 12.58 1.92 4.52
CA GLY A 430 13.24 0.63 4.72
C GLY A 430 14.66 0.60 4.13
N ASP A 431 15.29 -0.56 4.03
CA ASP A 431 16.61 -0.75 3.43
C ASP A 431 16.48 -0.94 1.91
N VAL A 432 16.22 0.16 1.19
CA VAL A 432 16.01 0.11 -0.26
C VAL A 432 17.28 -0.21 -1.05
N ASN A 433 18.44 -0.22 -0.40
CA ASN A 433 19.74 -0.37 -1.04
C ASN A 433 20.51 -1.63 -0.60
N GLY A 434 20.00 -2.34 0.40
CA GLY A 434 20.53 -3.59 0.92
C GLY A 434 21.86 -3.40 1.65
N ASP A 435 22.04 -2.30 2.39
CA ASP A 435 23.23 -2.04 3.22
C ASP A 435 23.02 -2.25 4.73
N GLY A 436 21.82 -2.64 5.13
CA GLY A 436 21.42 -2.96 6.48
C GLY A 436 21.16 -1.74 7.37
N LEU A 437 20.97 -0.56 6.78
CA LEU A 437 20.47 0.63 7.46
C LEU A 437 19.13 1.02 6.82
N ASP A 438 18.21 1.50 7.64
CA ASP A 438 16.99 2.08 7.09
C ASP A 438 17.29 3.37 6.33
N ASP A 439 16.63 3.53 5.19
CA ASP A 439 16.68 4.70 4.34
C ASP A 439 15.45 5.59 4.57
N LEU A 440 15.46 6.78 4.00
CA LEU A 440 14.42 7.80 4.22
C LEU A 440 13.80 8.24 2.91
N ILE A 441 12.48 8.45 2.91
CA ILE A 441 11.75 9.02 1.76
C ILE A 441 11.16 10.39 2.09
N VAL A 442 11.43 11.38 1.24
CA VAL A 442 11.00 12.78 1.42
C VAL A 442 10.28 13.29 0.19
N GLY A 443 9.00 13.62 0.33
CA GLY A 443 8.18 14.19 -0.73
C GLY A 443 8.32 15.71 -0.87
N ALA A 444 8.41 16.20 -2.10
CA ALA A 444 8.46 17.61 -2.49
C ALA A 444 7.47 17.88 -3.63
N PHE A 445 6.18 17.86 -3.31
CA PHE A 445 5.09 17.79 -4.28
C PHE A 445 4.90 19.03 -5.17
N HIS A 446 5.51 20.17 -4.80
CA HIS A 446 5.54 21.37 -5.63
C HIS A 446 6.82 21.53 -6.46
N ALA A 447 7.78 20.62 -6.30
CA ALA A 447 9.06 20.71 -6.99
C ALA A 447 8.94 20.77 -8.52
N VAL A 448 9.85 21.52 -9.11
CA VAL A 448 9.97 21.66 -10.56
C VAL A 448 10.97 20.63 -11.07
N VAL A 449 10.55 19.81 -12.03
CA VAL A 449 11.42 18.87 -12.74
C VAL A 449 11.92 19.55 -14.02
N PRO A 450 13.22 19.50 -14.36
CA PRO A 450 13.70 20.03 -15.64
C PRO A 450 12.88 19.49 -16.82
N ASP A 451 12.57 20.34 -17.80
CA ASP A 451 11.72 20.04 -18.98
C ASP A 451 10.23 19.72 -18.72
N ARG A 452 9.80 19.57 -17.47
CA ARG A 452 8.40 19.37 -17.06
C ARG A 452 7.98 20.56 -16.17
N LYS A 453 7.07 21.41 -16.65
CA LYS A 453 6.67 22.67 -15.97
C LYS A 453 6.27 22.44 -14.49
N SER A 454 6.19 23.53 -13.72
CA SER A 454 5.97 23.54 -12.26
C SER A 454 4.91 22.55 -11.74
N GLY A 455 5.22 21.86 -10.65
CA GLY A 455 4.26 21.03 -9.89
C GLY A 455 4.15 19.58 -10.36
N ALA A 456 5.11 19.06 -11.12
CA ALA A 456 5.23 17.61 -11.32
C ALA A 456 5.57 16.89 -10.02
N GLY A 457 6.32 17.55 -9.13
CA GLY A 457 6.78 17.02 -7.87
C GLY A 457 8.09 16.23 -8.04
N LYS A 458 8.81 16.09 -6.92
CA LYS A 458 9.95 15.21 -6.77
C LYS A 458 9.81 14.45 -5.47
N THR A 459 10.41 13.27 -5.42
CA THR A 459 10.63 12.51 -4.20
C THR A 459 12.11 12.21 -4.09
N TYR A 460 12.63 12.20 -2.86
CA TYR A 460 14.04 11.94 -2.60
C TYR A 460 14.17 10.75 -1.68
N VAL A 461 15.05 9.83 -2.06
CA VAL A 461 15.49 8.73 -1.21
C VAL A 461 16.84 9.13 -0.65
N VAL A 462 16.95 9.20 0.67
CA VAL A 462 18.16 9.56 1.39
C VAL A 462 18.63 8.34 2.14
N PHE A 463 19.83 7.86 1.81
CA PHE A 463 20.34 6.65 2.43
C PHE A 463 20.72 6.87 3.90
N GLY A 464 20.46 5.84 4.70
CA GLY A 464 20.86 5.73 6.09
C GLY A 464 22.35 5.97 6.26
N LYS A 465 22.73 6.57 7.40
CA LYS A 465 24.12 6.86 7.70
C LYS A 465 24.37 7.12 9.19
N LYS A 466 25.58 6.73 9.61
CA LYS A 466 26.07 6.96 10.98
C LYS A 466 26.54 8.40 11.23
N ASP A 467 27.00 9.09 10.18
CA ASP A 467 27.49 10.46 10.33
C ASP A 467 26.34 11.46 10.43
N LYS A 468 26.55 12.50 11.24
CA LYS A 468 25.53 13.52 11.55
C LYS A 468 25.62 14.74 10.63
N ALA A 469 26.31 14.63 9.50
CA ALA A 469 26.45 15.76 8.58
C ALA A 469 25.08 16.11 7.96
N ALA A 470 24.81 17.39 7.75
CA ALA A 470 23.61 17.80 7.03
C ALA A 470 23.61 17.22 5.60
N VAL A 471 22.42 16.87 5.11
CA VAL A 471 22.18 16.42 3.74
C VAL A 471 21.50 17.55 2.99
N ASP A 472 21.97 17.86 1.78
CA ASP A 472 21.27 18.77 0.87
C ASP A 472 20.59 17.94 -0.23
N LEU A 473 19.29 18.15 -0.47
CA LEU A 473 18.56 17.40 -1.50
C LEU A 473 19.12 17.62 -2.92
N SER A 474 19.85 18.71 -3.16
CA SER A 474 20.60 18.90 -4.41
C SER A 474 21.75 17.89 -4.59
N ALA A 475 22.35 17.42 -3.50
CA ALA A 475 23.38 16.38 -3.54
C ALA A 475 22.74 15.01 -3.84
N ILE A 476 21.58 14.73 -3.25
CA ILE A 476 20.77 13.54 -3.53
C ILE A 476 20.33 13.53 -5.00
N ALA A 477 19.85 14.66 -5.52
CA ALA A 477 19.52 14.82 -6.94
C ALA A 477 20.71 14.57 -7.89
N SER A 478 21.94 14.75 -7.40
CA SER A 478 23.17 14.45 -8.13
C SER A 478 23.72 13.03 -7.90
N GLY A 479 23.00 12.18 -7.17
CA GLY A 479 23.36 10.79 -6.88
C GLY A 479 24.35 10.61 -5.71
N THR A 480 24.43 11.59 -4.79
CA THR A 480 25.30 11.50 -3.60
C THR A 480 24.46 11.27 -2.34
N GLY A 481 24.64 10.12 -1.70
CA GLY A 481 23.93 9.76 -0.46
C GLY A 481 22.48 9.31 -0.66
N GLY A 482 22.11 8.93 -1.88
CA GLY A 482 20.76 8.51 -2.25
C GLY A 482 20.46 8.84 -3.71
N PHE A 483 19.18 8.86 -4.08
CA PHE A 483 18.72 9.21 -5.43
C PHE A 483 17.42 10.01 -5.43
N VAL A 484 17.14 10.69 -6.55
CA VAL A 484 15.90 11.45 -6.77
C VAL A 484 14.97 10.70 -7.70
N ILE A 485 13.67 10.81 -7.44
CA ILE A 485 12.57 10.33 -8.26
C ILE A 485 11.84 11.56 -8.81
N ASN A 486 11.84 11.71 -10.13
CA ASN A 486 11.27 12.86 -10.82
C ASN A 486 9.82 12.57 -11.26
N GLY A 487 8.89 13.47 -10.91
CA GLY A 487 7.48 13.38 -11.29
C GLY A 487 7.24 13.30 -12.79
N GLU A 488 6.17 12.59 -13.18
CA GLU A 488 5.85 12.26 -14.58
C GLU A 488 5.34 13.47 -15.38
N ASN A 489 4.22 14.08 -14.98
CA ASN A 489 3.60 15.19 -15.70
C ASN A 489 3.41 16.43 -14.84
N THR A 490 3.26 17.58 -15.50
CA THR A 490 3.00 18.86 -14.84
C THR A 490 1.72 18.82 -14.02
N SER A 491 1.79 19.31 -12.77
CA SER A 491 0.65 19.40 -11.83
C SER A 491 0.13 18.08 -11.26
N ASP A 492 0.77 16.95 -11.55
CA ASP A 492 0.43 15.64 -10.95
C ASP A 492 0.67 15.62 -9.43
N ARG A 493 1.57 16.48 -8.93
CA ARG A 493 1.95 16.59 -7.51
C ARG A 493 2.44 15.27 -6.92
N SER A 494 3.30 14.55 -7.64
CA SER A 494 3.96 13.36 -7.09
C SER A 494 4.76 13.72 -5.84
N GLY A 495 4.80 12.82 -4.86
CA GLY A 495 5.42 13.08 -3.55
C GLY A 495 4.51 13.87 -2.60
N PHE A 496 3.20 13.93 -2.87
CA PHE A 496 2.22 14.49 -1.93
C PHE A 496 2.05 13.59 -0.70
N SER A 497 2.08 12.29 -0.91
CA SER A 497 2.13 11.24 0.12
C SER A 497 3.19 10.23 -0.32
N VAL A 498 4.08 9.85 0.60
CA VAL A 498 5.15 8.87 0.40
C VAL A 498 5.19 7.91 1.58
N SER A 499 5.59 6.67 1.33
CA SER A 499 5.79 5.62 2.35
C SER A 499 6.76 4.57 1.79
N SER A 500 7.39 3.80 2.68
CA SER A 500 7.84 2.45 2.31
C SER A 500 6.65 1.65 1.77
N ALA A 501 6.93 0.80 0.78
CA ALA A 501 6.01 -0.20 0.27
C ALA A 501 6.30 -1.59 0.86
N GLY A 502 7.41 -1.77 1.60
CA GLY A 502 7.94 -3.10 1.92
C GLY A 502 8.52 -3.79 0.67
N ASP A 503 8.82 -5.08 0.75
CA ASP A 503 9.30 -5.88 -0.39
C ASP A 503 8.12 -6.41 -1.20
N VAL A 504 7.54 -5.55 -2.04
CA VAL A 504 6.34 -5.91 -2.82
C VAL A 504 6.65 -6.85 -4.00
N ASN A 505 7.93 -7.07 -4.28
CA ASN A 505 8.39 -7.83 -5.45
C ASN A 505 9.24 -9.06 -5.09
N GLY A 506 9.57 -9.25 -3.81
CA GLY A 506 10.27 -10.41 -3.29
C GLY A 506 11.78 -10.44 -3.61
N ASP A 507 12.41 -9.30 -3.92
CA ASP A 507 13.85 -9.26 -4.24
C ASP A 507 14.76 -9.02 -3.02
N GLY A 508 14.17 -8.87 -1.84
CA GLY A 508 14.83 -8.66 -0.56
C GLY A 508 15.31 -7.22 -0.35
N LEU A 509 14.86 -6.27 -1.16
CA LEU A 509 15.03 -4.83 -0.93
C LEU A 509 13.66 -4.21 -0.66
N ASP A 510 13.62 -3.24 0.24
CA ASP A 510 12.39 -2.47 0.42
C ASP A 510 12.10 -1.59 -0.81
N ASP A 511 10.82 -1.55 -1.17
CA ASP A 511 10.28 -0.76 -2.27
C ASP A 511 9.59 0.50 -1.76
N LEU A 512 9.20 1.38 -2.69
CA LEU A 512 8.67 2.70 -2.38
C LEU A 512 7.32 2.94 -3.03
N ILE A 513 6.37 3.52 -2.30
CA ILE A 513 5.10 3.99 -2.87
C ILE A 513 5.00 5.52 -2.83
N ILE A 514 4.66 6.12 -3.98
CA ILE A 514 4.56 7.57 -4.16
C ILE A 514 3.18 7.95 -4.72
N GLY A 515 2.43 8.74 -3.97
CA GLY A 515 1.14 9.30 -4.36
C GLY A 515 1.25 10.55 -5.24
N ALA A 516 0.48 10.58 -6.32
CA ALA A 516 0.31 11.70 -7.26
C ALA A 516 -1.19 11.93 -7.52
N TYR A 517 -1.89 12.39 -6.49
CA TYR A 517 -3.36 12.47 -6.46
C TYR A 517 -4.02 13.35 -7.52
N ARG A 518 -3.23 14.19 -8.23
CA ARG A 518 -3.73 15.04 -9.33
C ARG A 518 -3.38 14.52 -10.72
N ALA A 519 -2.75 13.35 -10.83
CA ALA A 519 -2.48 12.76 -12.13
C ALA A 519 -3.78 12.43 -12.87
N ASP A 520 -3.70 12.48 -14.20
CA ASP A 520 -4.83 12.31 -15.11
C ASP A 520 -4.70 11.03 -15.97
N PRO A 521 -4.63 9.81 -15.37
CA PRO A 521 -4.51 8.57 -16.13
C PRO A 521 -5.68 8.42 -17.12
N ASP A 522 -5.38 7.99 -18.34
CA ASP A 522 -6.35 7.80 -19.43
C ASP A 522 -7.25 9.02 -19.70
N ASN A 523 -6.74 10.23 -19.44
CA ASN A 523 -7.47 11.51 -19.53
C ASN A 523 -8.62 11.65 -18.51
N LYS A 524 -8.60 10.89 -17.40
CA LYS A 524 -9.54 11.04 -16.29
C LYS A 524 -8.99 12.09 -15.32
N SER A 525 -9.48 13.33 -15.44
CA SER A 525 -8.92 14.44 -14.66
C SER A 525 -9.02 14.20 -13.16
N GLY A 526 -7.89 14.29 -12.44
CA GLY A 526 -7.82 14.06 -11.01
C GLY A 526 -8.23 12.65 -10.59
N ALA A 527 -8.14 11.64 -11.46
CA ALA A 527 -8.31 10.27 -10.99
C ALA A 527 -7.19 9.86 -10.03
N GLY A 528 -6.00 10.45 -10.22
CA GLY A 528 -4.82 10.21 -9.40
C GLY A 528 -4.05 8.97 -9.84
N ARG A 529 -2.79 8.90 -9.40
CA ARG A 529 -1.90 7.75 -9.57
C ARG A 529 -1.14 7.49 -8.28
N ALA A 530 -0.76 6.24 -8.07
CA ALA A 530 0.35 5.89 -7.19
C ALA A 530 1.44 5.19 -8.02
N TYR A 531 2.69 5.36 -7.65
CA TYR A 531 3.84 4.76 -8.32
C TYR A 531 4.60 3.92 -7.34
N ILE A 532 4.91 2.69 -7.74
CA ILE A 532 5.75 1.76 -7.00
C ILE A 532 7.12 1.82 -7.66
N VAL A 533 8.15 2.14 -6.89
CA VAL A 533 9.53 2.20 -7.35
C VAL A 533 10.30 1.14 -6.60
N PHE A 534 10.89 0.19 -7.33
CA PHE A 534 11.61 -0.90 -6.71
C PHE A 534 12.93 -0.43 -6.09
N GLY A 535 13.29 -1.05 -4.97
CA GLY A 535 14.55 -0.89 -4.29
C GLY A 535 15.73 -1.11 -5.22
N LYS A 536 16.83 -0.38 -4.98
CA LYS A 536 18.05 -0.51 -5.79
C LYS A 536 19.29 0.03 -5.11
N LYS A 537 20.42 -0.60 -5.44
CA LYS A 537 21.75 -0.21 -4.94
C LYS A 537 22.36 0.98 -5.69
N ASP A 538 21.98 1.17 -6.95
CA ASP A 538 22.49 2.28 -7.74
C ASP A 538 21.82 3.61 -7.38
N LYS A 539 22.56 4.69 -7.54
CA LYS A 539 22.12 6.05 -7.16
C LYS A 539 21.60 6.84 -8.35
N ALA A 540 21.26 6.18 -9.46
CA ALA A 540 20.76 6.86 -10.64
C ALA A 540 19.39 7.48 -10.37
N ALA A 541 19.11 8.64 -10.93
CA ALA A 541 17.79 9.23 -10.84
C ALA A 541 16.74 8.32 -11.51
N VAL A 542 15.54 8.29 -10.94
CA VAL A 542 14.38 7.58 -11.49
C VAL A 542 13.41 8.61 -12.08
N ASP A 543 12.81 8.28 -13.22
CA ASP A 543 11.71 9.05 -13.80
C ASP A 543 10.41 8.26 -13.66
N LEU A 544 9.37 8.86 -13.08
CA LEU A 544 8.07 8.17 -12.96
C LEU A 544 7.45 7.82 -14.31
N SER A 545 7.85 8.50 -15.40
CA SER A 545 7.47 8.10 -16.75
C SER A 545 8.05 6.73 -17.17
N ALA A 546 9.21 6.34 -16.64
CA ALA A 546 9.79 5.02 -16.89
C ALA A 546 9.08 3.94 -16.06
N ILE A 547 8.70 4.27 -14.83
CA ILE A 547 7.89 3.40 -13.95
C ILE A 547 6.52 3.15 -14.58
N ALA A 548 5.88 4.18 -15.13
CA ALA A 548 4.62 4.04 -15.87
C ALA A 548 4.72 3.16 -17.13
N LEU A 549 5.94 2.98 -17.65
CA LEU A 549 6.25 2.07 -18.77
C LEU A 549 6.74 0.69 -18.30
N GLY A 550 6.73 0.42 -16.99
CA GLY A 550 7.11 -0.85 -16.38
C GLY A 550 8.62 -1.06 -16.23
N THR A 551 9.41 0.01 -16.07
CA THR A 551 10.86 -0.10 -15.84
C THR A 551 11.22 0.31 -14.42
N GLY A 552 11.69 -0.65 -13.60
CA GLY A 552 12.12 -0.41 -12.21
C GLY A 552 10.97 -0.23 -11.21
N GLY A 553 9.80 -0.78 -11.53
CA GLY A 553 8.58 -0.68 -10.75
C GLY A 553 7.34 -0.64 -11.64
N PHE A 554 6.18 -0.32 -11.06
CA PHE A 554 4.90 -0.21 -11.78
C PHE A 554 4.04 0.97 -11.30
N VAL A 555 3.00 1.28 -12.07
CA VAL A 555 2.04 2.36 -11.75
C VAL A 555 0.68 1.79 -11.42
N ILE A 556 0.00 2.43 -10.46
CA ILE A 556 -1.41 2.20 -10.11
C ILE A 556 -2.22 3.38 -10.64
N ASN A 557 -3.13 3.14 -11.59
CA ASN A 557 -3.98 4.16 -12.19
C ASN A 557 -5.33 4.27 -11.46
N GLY A 558 -5.71 5.52 -11.14
CA GLY A 558 -7.00 5.85 -10.54
C GLY A 558 -8.22 5.40 -11.35
N GLU A 559 -9.28 5.03 -10.63
CA GLU A 559 -10.50 4.45 -11.20
C GLU A 559 -11.32 5.49 -11.99
N ASN A 560 -11.82 6.53 -11.34
CA ASN A 560 -12.66 7.57 -11.96
C ASN A 560 -12.08 8.97 -11.78
N ALA A 561 -12.51 9.90 -12.64
CA ALA A 561 -12.14 11.30 -12.53
C ALA A 561 -12.56 11.88 -11.16
N GLU A 562 -11.73 12.77 -10.62
CA GLU A 562 -11.90 13.44 -9.32
C GLU A 562 -11.86 12.54 -8.08
N ASP A 563 -11.59 11.23 -8.20
CA ASP A 563 -11.47 10.32 -7.04
C ASP A 563 -10.25 10.65 -6.15
N TRP A 564 -9.23 11.31 -6.71
CA TRP A 564 -7.98 11.71 -6.04
C TRP A 564 -7.22 10.52 -5.41
N SER A 565 -7.18 9.37 -6.10
CA SER A 565 -6.40 8.22 -5.64
C SER A 565 -4.91 8.56 -5.49
N GLY A 566 -4.27 8.04 -4.44
CA GLY A 566 -2.88 8.42 -4.09
C GLY A 566 -2.80 9.72 -3.29
N ASN A 567 -3.91 10.19 -2.72
CA ASN A 567 -3.91 11.28 -1.73
C ASN A 567 -3.25 10.84 -0.40
N SER A 568 -3.40 9.56 -0.07
CA SER A 568 -2.70 8.86 1.00
C SER A 568 -2.32 7.48 0.47
N VAL A 569 -1.08 7.08 0.70
CA VAL A 569 -0.51 5.78 0.33
C VAL A 569 0.30 5.23 1.51
N SER A 570 0.35 3.91 1.63
CA SER A 570 1.15 3.20 2.63
C SER A 570 1.44 1.78 2.14
N SER A 571 2.47 1.13 2.70
CA SER A 571 2.49 -0.34 2.76
C SER A 571 1.24 -0.81 3.51
N ALA A 572 0.70 -1.94 3.09
CA ALA A 572 -0.36 -2.66 3.76
C ALA A 572 0.18 -3.83 4.60
N GLY A 573 1.47 -4.18 4.48
CA GLY A 573 2.00 -5.45 4.95
C GLY A 573 1.49 -6.63 4.12
N ASP A 574 1.68 -7.87 4.57
CA ASP A 574 1.18 -9.07 3.90
C ASP A 574 -0.28 -9.36 4.33
N VAL A 575 -1.22 -8.63 3.74
CA VAL A 575 -2.64 -8.74 4.12
C VAL A 575 -3.31 -10.00 3.57
N ASN A 576 -2.64 -10.70 2.67
CA ASN A 576 -3.18 -11.84 1.95
C ASN A 576 -2.45 -13.16 2.23
N GLY A 577 -1.34 -13.10 2.97
CA GLY A 577 -0.56 -14.24 3.42
C GLY A 577 0.27 -14.87 2.32
N ASP A 578 0.63 -14.13 1.27
CA ASP A 578 1.45 -14.65 0.17
C ASP A 578 2.95 -14.42 0.37
N GLY A 579 3.35 -13.71 1.41
CA GLY A 579 4.74 -13.38 1.73
C GLY A 579 5.34 -12.24 0.91
N LEU A 580 4.53 -11.54 0.12
CA LEU A 580 4.90 -10.26 -0.48
C LEU A 580 4.17 -9.13 0.26
N ASP A 581 4.84 -8.00 0.42
CA ASP A 581 4.16 -6.83 0.97
C ASP A 581 3.09 -6.30 -0.01
N ASP A 582 1.93 -5.99 0.53
CA ASP A 582 0.81 -5.41 -0.19
C ASP A 582 0.77 -3.88 -0.02
N LEU A 583 -0.11 -3.24 -0.76
CA LEU A 583 -0.17 -1.78 -0.87
C LEU A 583 -1.57 -1.27 -0.57
N ILE A 584 -1.69 -0.16 0.17
CA ILE A 584 -2.97 0.53 0.35
C ILE A 584 -2.97 1.94 -0.24
N VAL A 585 -3.99 2.25 -1.04
CA VAL A 585 -4.17 3.53 -1.74
C VAL A 585 -5.52 4.14 -1.40
N GLY A 586 -5.52 5.35 -0.83
CA GLY A 586 -6.71 6.12 -0.49
C GLY A 586 -7.22 6.99 -1.65
N ALA A 587 -8.54 7.01 -1.86
CA ALA A 587 -9.26 7.84 -2.84
C ALA A 587 -10.46 8.52 -2.17
N ASN A 588 -10.19 9.55 -1.38
CA ASN A 588 -11.13 10.15 -0.44
C ASN A 588 -12.29 10.95 -1.06
N GLN A 589 -12.27 11.15 -2.38
CA GLN A 589 -13.35 11.83 -3.10
C GLN A 589 -14.25 10.85 -3.87
N ALA A 590 -13.91 9.56 -3.90
CA ALA A 590 -14.65 8.58 -4.69
C ALA A 590 -16.12 8.43 -4.25
N ASP A 591 -16.97 8.07 -5.22
CA ASP A 591 -18.41 7.96 -5.08
C ASP A 591 -18.91 6.49 -5.11
N PRO A 592 -18.51 5.61 -4.16
CA PRO A 592 -18.90 4.21 -4.18
C PRO A 592 -20.42 4.05 -4.04
N SER A 593 -21.01 3.17 -4.85
CA SER A 593 -22.45 2.90 -4.84
C SER A 593 -23.32 4.17 -4.91
N SER A 594 -22.86 5.20 -5.65
CA SER A 594 -23.51 6.50 -5.79
C SER A 594 -23.63 7.34 -4.50
N LYS A 595 -22.82 7.03 -3.47
CA LYS A 595 -22.69 7.86 -2.27
C LYS A 595 -21.61 8.91 -2.52
N ASN A 596 -22.03 10.16 -2.72
CA ASN A 596 -21.10 11.24 -3.02
C ASN A 596 -20.02 11.34 -1.93
N LYS A 597 -18.74 11.34 -2.30
CA LYS A 597 -17.61 11.60 -1.41
C LYS A 597 -17.55 10.69 -0.18
N ALA A 598 -18.15 9.50 -0.26
CA ALA A 598 -17.98 8.50 0.78
C ALA A 598 -16.53 7.99 0.85
N GLY A 599 -15.82 8.08 -0.27
CA GLY A 599 -14.44 7.68 -0.42
C GLY A 599 -14.29 6.18 -0.66
N LYS A 600 -13.15 5.80 -1.23
CA LYS A 600 -12.72 4.42 -1.41
C LYS A 600 -11.28 4.27 -0.92
N SER A 601 -10.93 3.07 -0.51
CA SER A 601 -9.53 2.65 -0.36
C SER A 601 -9.32 1.35 -1.13
N TYR A 602 -8.12 1.12 -1.62
CA TYR A 602 -7.80 -0.03 -2.45
C TYR A 602 -6.60 -0.72 -1.87
N VAL A 603 -6.70 -2.02 -1.68
CA VAL A 603 -5.54 -2.89 -1.50
C VAL A 603 -5.12 -3.36 -2.88
N VAL A 604 -3.82 -3.27 -3.17
CA VAL A 604 -3.20 -3.86 -4.34
C VAL A 604 -2.18 -4.87 -3.86
N PHE A 605 -2.32 -6.11 -4.31
CA PHE A 605 -1.43 -7.17 -3.86
C PHE A 605 -0.03 -7.04 -4.47
N GLY A 606 0.98 -7.45 -3.69
CA GLY A 606 2.37 -7.56 -4.10
C GLY A 606 2.53 -8.39 -5.37
N LYS A 607 3.51 -8.04 -6.20
CA LYS A 607 3.80 -8.74 -7.46
C LYS A 607 5.20 -8.41 -7.98
N THR A 608 5.81 -9.40 -8.64
CA THR A 608 7.15 -9.27 -9.24
C THR A 608 7.15 -8.61 -10.61
N ASP A 609 6.02 -8.66 -11.35
CA ASP A 609 5.96 -8.02 -12.66
C ASP A 609 5.79 -6.50 -12.56
N THR A 610 6.08 -5.82 -13.67
CA THR A 610 6.01 -4.37 -13.75
C THR A 610 4.77 -3.86 -14.50
N LYS A 611 3.77 -4.71 -14.73
CA LYS A 611 2.52 -4.29 -15.40
C LYS A 611 1.78 -3.28 -14.54
N ALA A 612 1.17 -2.29 -15.20
CA ALA A 612 0.33 -1.31 -14.53
C ALA A 612 -0.91 -1.98 -13.92
N VAL A 613 -1.36 -1.47 -12.78
CA VAL A 613 -2.59 -1.88 -12.12
C VAL A 613 -3.64 -0.79 -12.31
N ASP A 614 -4.81 -1.14 -12.83
CA ASP A 614 -5.94 -0.23 -12.92
C ASP A 614 -6.89 -0.48 -11.74
N LEU A 615 -7.17 0.54 -10.93
CA LEU A 615 -8.06 0.40 -9.77
C LEU A 615 -9.51 0.02 -10.16
N ALA A 616 -9.89 0.20 -11.42
CA ALA A 616 -11.15 -0.30 -11.97
C ALA A 616 -11.20 -1.84 -12.01
N ASP A 617 -10.07 -2.50 -12.28
CA ASP A 617 -9.97 -3.95 -12.27
C ASP A 617 -10.02 -4.47 -10.83
N VAL A 618 -9.27 -3.84 -9.90
CA VAL A 618 -9.34 -4.14 -8.46
C VAL A 618 -10.78 -4.01 -7.94
N SER A 619 -11.47 -2.91 -8.29
CA SER A 619 -12.88 -2.70 -7.94
C SER A 619 -13.84 -3.78 -8.45
N THR A 620 -13.50 -4.44 -9.56
CA THR A 620 -14.33 -5.49 -10.16
C THR A 620 -13.85 -6.91 -9.84
N GLY A 621 -12.85 -7.05 -8.96
CA GLY A 621 -12.23 -8.34 -8.62
C GLY A 621 -11.55 -9.00 -9.82
N LYS A 622 -11.05 -8.19 -10.75
CA LYS A 622 -10.37 -8.61 -11.98
C LYS A 622 -8.89 -8.28 -11.92
N GLY A 623 -8.17 -8.85 -12.86
CA GLY A 623 -6.73 -8.69 -12.97
C GLY A 623 -5.99 -10.00 -13.13
N VAL A 624 -4.68 -9.91 -13.32
CA VAL A 624 -3.79 -11.07 -13.21
C VAL A 624 -2.67 -10.64 -12.28
N VAL A 625 -2.66 -11.13 -11.03
CA VAL A 625 -1.44 -11.08 -10.22
C VAL A 625 -0.41 -11.96 -10.93
N ALA A 626 0.81 -11.44 -11.06
CA ALA A 626 1.85 -12.08 -11.85
C ALA A 626 2.43 -13.33 -11.19
N HIS A 627 2.24 -13.46 -9.88
CA HIS A 627 2.72 -14.58 -9.09
C HIS A 627 1.60 -15.29 -8.37
N THR A 628 1.72 -16.61 -8.37
CA THR A 628 0.98 -17.52 -7.50
C THR A 628 1.99 -18.11 -6.54
N ILE A 629 1.59 -18.33 -5.29
CA ILE A 629 2.37 -19.11 -4.33
C ILE A 629 2.75 -20.45 -4.98
N ASP A 630 4.04 -20.69 -5.18
CA ASP A 630 4.56 -21.88 -5.86
C ASP A 630 4.44 -23.11 -4.95
N PHE A 631 4.70 -22.91 -3.65
CA PHE A 631 4.58 -23.94 -2.63
C PHE A 631 3.79 -23.41 -1.43
N GLN A 632 2.52 -23.82 -1.33
CA GLN A 632 1.69 -23.55 -0.16
C GLN A 632 1.67 -24.76 0.77
N GLY A 633 2.01 -24.53 2.03
CA GLY A 633 1.79 -25.45 3.13
C GLY A 633 0.42 -25.32 3.80
N ASN A 634 0.28 -25.88 4.99
CA ASN A 634 -0.92 -25.85 5.82
C ASN A 634 -0.52 -25.73 7.30
N ASP A 635 -1.48 -25.72 8.23
CA ASP A 635 -1.21 -25.60 9.67
C ASP A 635 -0.56 -26.87 10.31
N ASP A 636 0.10 -27.72 9.53
CA ASP A 636 0.83 -28.92 9.98
C ASP A 636 2.31 -28.80 9.57
N ASP A 637 3.23 -29.48 10.26
CA ASP A 637 4.64 -29.56 9.86
C ASP A 637 4.80 -30.02 8.39
N ASN A 638 5.31 -29.16 7.53
CA ASN A 638 5.50 -29.41 6.11
C ASN A 638 6.96 -29.60 5.71
N THR A 639 7.16 -30.24 4.56
CA THR A 639 8.46 -30.23 3.87
C THR A 639 8.21 -29.82 2.42
N LEU A 640 8.51 -28.56 2.11
CA LEU A 640 8.34 -27.98 0.78
C LEU A 640 9.71 -27.91 0.10
N THR A 641 9.82 -28.43 -1.12
CA THR A 641 11.09 -28.53 -1.84
C THR A 641 10.93 -28.00 -3.26
N GLY A 642 11.56 -26.86 -3.53
CA GLY A 642 11.60 -26.23 -4.84
C GLY A 642 12.76 -26.70 -5.70
N THR A 643 12.98 -25.93 -6.76
CA THR A 643 13.80 -26.32 -7.90
C THR A 643 15.05 -25.44 -8.02
N SER A 644 15.24 -24.80 -9.17
CA SER A 644 16.32 -23.85 -9.35
C SER A 644 15.78 -22.57 -10.01
N ALA A 645 14.47 -22.39 -9.96
CA ALA A 645 13.78 -21.21 -10.44
C ALA A 645 13.64 -20.24 -9.26
N ASP A 646 13.10 -19.06 -9.50
CA ASP A 646 12.74 -18.17 -8.41
C ASP A 646 11.33 -18.59 -7.97
N GLU A 647 11.20 -19.10 -6.75
CA GLU A 647 9.97 -19.72 -6.26
C GLU A 647 9.51 -19.09 -4.93
N LEU A 648 8.19 -18.94 -4.77
CA LEU A 648 7.56 -18.42 -3.56
C LEU A 648 6.99 -19.55 -2.70
N PHE A 649 7.52 -19.69 -1.49
CA PHE A 649 7.10 -20.67 -0.50
C PHE A 649 6.32 -19.96 0.61
N VAL A 650 5.13 -20.46 0.90
CA VAL A 650 4.32 -20.03 2.06
C VAL A 650 3.96 -21.27 2.85
N ALA A 651 4.64 -21.51 3.97
CA ALA A 651 4.51 -22.74 4.73
C ALA A 651 3.24 -22.79 5.60
N GLY A 652 2.80 -21.65 6.13
CA GLY A 652 1.73 -21.62 7.13
C GLY A 652 2.29 -21.84 8.54
N LEU A 653 1.45 -22.32 9.46
CA LEU A 653 1.87 -22.59 10.84
C LEU A 653 2.51 -23.98 10.96
N GLY A 654 3.52 -24.14 11.84
CA GLY A 654 4.11 -25.44 12.17
C GLY A 654 5.63 -25.47 12.16
N ASP A 655 6.22 -26.63 12.45
CA ASP A 655 7.68 -26.82 12.36
C ASP A 655 8.07 -27.20 10.91
N ASP A 656 8.09 -26.21 10.02
CA ASP A 656 8.29 -26.41 8.59
C ASP A 656 9.74 -26.59 8.14
N THR A 657 9.93 -27.34 7.06
CA THR A 657 11.21 -27.48 6.35
C THR A 657 11.08 -27.00 4.90
N LEU A 658 11.65 -25.84 4.60
CA LEU A 658 11.65 -25.25 3.26
C LEU A 658 13.01 -25.44 2.59
N ILE A 659 13.02 -25.96 1.36
CA ILE A 659 14.23 -26.30 0.62
C ILE A 659 14.18 -25.69 -0.78
N GLY A 660 14.90 -24.60 -1.02
CA GLY A 660 14.91 -23.90 -2.32
C GLY A 660 15.56 -24.63 -3.47
N ASN A 661 16.71 -25.28 -3.22
CA ASN A 661 17.57 -25.89 -4.25
C ASN A 661 18.19 -24.92 -5.29
N GLY A 662 18.00 -23.60 -5.13
CA GLY A 662 18.68 -22.52 -5.86
C GLY A 662 17.70 -21.58 -6.55
N GLY A 663 18.16 -20.43 -7.06
CA GLY A 663 17.27 -19.35 -7.48
C GLY A 663 17.20 -18.25 -6.42
N THR A 664 16.36 -17.25 -6.65
CA THR A 664 16.01 -16.18 -5.71
C THR A 664 14.67 -16.55 -5.07
N ASP A 665 14.69 -17.59 -4.25
CA ASP A 665 13.50 -18.10 -3.58
C ASP A 665 13.07 -17.15 -2.44
N VAL A 666 11.76 -16.94 -2.32
CA VAL A 666 11.14 -16.25 -1.19
C VAL A 666 10.54 -17.30 -0.26
N PHE A 667 10.93 -17.26 1.01
CA PHE A 667 10.45 -18.19 2.03
C PHE A 667 9.65 -17.45 3.10
N ASN A 668 8.32 -17.55 3.02
CA ASN A 668 7.44 -17.23 4.12
C ASN A 668 7.19 -18.51 4.94
N ALA A 669 7.85 -18.61 6.09
CA ALA A 669 7.77 -19.78 6.96
C ALA A 669 6.58 -19.74 7.93
N GLY A 670 5.76 -18.69 7.91
CA GLY A 670 4.72 -18.45 8.92
C GLY A 670 5.25 -18.29 10.35
N ALA A 671 4.32 -18.28 11.32
CA ALA A 671 4.57 -17.99 12.73
C ALA A 671 4.86 -19.24 13.60
#